data_AF-A0A0D7A1V9-F1
#
_entry.id   AF-A0A0D7A1V9-F1
#
_cell.length_a   1.000
_cell.length_b   1.000
_cell.length_c   1.000
_cell.angle_alpha   90.00
_cell.angle_beta   90.00
_cell.angle_gamma   90.00
#
_symmetry.space_group_name_H-M   'P 1'
#
loop_
_entity.id
_entity.type
_entity.pdbx_description
1 polymer ?
#
loop_
_entity_poly.entity_id
_entity_poly.type
_entity_poly.pdbx_seq_one_letter_code
_entity_poly.pdbx_strand_id
1 'polypeptide(L)'
;MLAIYPYFRFVWHCFIRPIASGHSDQRLTPFSQFYEGQAEVYDHTRNKLLRGRETMLSLSAAHLRRLVPGDSRNPLIWVDIGGGTGHNIEMMAKYMPLSTFDHIYLVDLCEPLLQIARKRFADKGWSNITVLCHDAADFWLPEWSEGVNPKGSVSFVSLSYSLSMIPSFYTVLDRIDYVLSPKDGLLSVVDFYTSGKHLSLHEKAIGGTGKECGWLSRWFWQIWFDFDHVSLSPARRTYLEYKFGTIKSYNGRNRFVLPFIIRIPYYIWLGRPRTCDVSRTCRAFEVEGGNIIGNCSPGMFKPPRESAEDLENGVPALEIGEPALALDAKQPPTISGDVTIDITLPLSSFHYHVEKPWRLPYYEHPVHKEFRTFMYSFTWEDPFEDVKYLDLSKDDTMFVITSAGDNALHYAIAAQPKRIHCVDMNPCQGHLMELKLAAIQALSHKDFFALFGDGCYPNFSELLASDLAPYLSSAAYQFWSLNDDAFMSSFYLHGYSGWAIRLAAFMFRMAGVTEQVQQLCNAENLQEQERIWNSGVRAALINRVVVAVLKTPAFCWNASCLLRSLIPSDSWPQALGVPMNQRQMLLNEGSVYDYLVDTLDPIVTTYHLKNGAYHFLLTLLGHYTPQSCPAYLTQKGFETLKANVGEVLDAFLLHTDTIINVLRGLSDWSLTRVVLMDHLDWFTPGSLDVDEEVDQVYRTVRPGGYVLLRSAAKMPWYMDVFKKRGFKITQLSARQGNKFAIDRVNMYASFWRAYKPDT
;
A
#
# COMPACT_ATOMS: atom_id res chain seq x y z
N MET A 1 -31.01 6.09 -33.49
CA MET A 1 -30.88 7.55 -33.34
C MET A 1 -31.31 8.11 -31.98
N LEU A 2 -32.13 7.41 -31.17
CA LEU A 2 -32.56 7.88 -29.84
C LEU A 2 -31.47 7.86 -28.73
N ALA A 3 -30.40 7.08 -28.89
CA ALA A 3 -29.36 6.95 -27.86
C ALA A 3 -28.35 8.13 -27.82
N ILE A 4 -28.26 8.98 -28.85
CA ILE A 4 -27.23 10.04 -28.95
C ILE A 4 -27.81 11.43 -28.63
N TYR A 5 -29.13 11.60 -28.74
CA TYR A 5 -29.85 12.84 -28.45
C TYR A 5 -29.54 13.46 -27.07
N PRO A 6 -29.54 12.71 -25.94
CA PRO A 6 -29.18 13.27 -24.64
C PRO A 6 -27.73 13.77 -24.58
N TYR A 7 -26.81 13.14 -25.31
CA TYR A 7 -25.41 13.52 -25.37
C TYR A 7 -25.20 14.80 -26.19
N PHE A 8 -25.92 14.97 -27.30
CA PHE A 8 -25.90 16.24 -28.05
C PHE A 8 -26.51 17.38 -27.25
N ARG A 9 -27.57 17.13 -26.47
CA ARG A 9 -28.17 18.14 -25.60
C ARG A 9 -27.21 18.55 -24.48
N PHE A 10 -26.53 17.57 -23.86
CA PHE A 10 -25.47 17.82 -22.88
C PHE A 10 -24.30 18.60 -23.50
N VAL A 11 -23.80 18.18 -24.67
CA VAL A 11 -22.71 18.87 -25.37
C VAL A 11 -23.12 20.28 -25.79
N TRP A 12 -24.34 20.48 -26.29
CA TRP A 12 -24.86 21.79 -26.67
C TRP A 12 -24.95 22.75 -25.47
N HIS A 13 -25.44 22.28 -24.33
CA HIS A 13 -25.57 23.11 -23.13
C HIS A 13 -24.26 23.33 -22.37
N CYS A 14 -23.31 22.39 -22.41
CA CYS A 14 -22.01 22.52 -21.72
C CYS A 14 -20.87 23.07 -22.61
N PHE A 15 -20.94 22.92 -23.94
CA PHE A 15 -19.82 23.26 -24.85
C PHE A 15 -20.17 24.34 -25.89
N ILE A 16 -21.45 24.68 -26.14
CA ILE A 16 -21.84 25.54 -27.26
C ILE A 16 -22.72 26.73 -26.85
N ARG A 17 -23.59 26.61 -25.85
CA ARG A 17 -24.47 27.71 -25.40
C ARG A 17 -23.75 28.57 -24.34
N PRO A 18 -23.46 29.86 -24.58
CA PRO A 18 -23.01 30.74 -23.52
C PRO A 18 -24.16 30.96 -22.52
N ILE A 19 -23.88 30.83 -21.22
CA ILE A 19 -24.79 31.29 -20.17
C ILE A 19 -24.87 32.82 -20.32
N ALA A 20 -26.03 33.31 -20.75
CA ALA A 20 -26.24 34.71 -21.04
C ALA A 20 -26.02 35.56 -19.78
N SER A 21 -25.05 36.45 -19.84
CA SER A 21 -24.80 37.50 -18.85
C SER A 21 -25.96 38.50 -18.84
N GLY A 22 -26.84 38.39 -17.83
CA GLY A 22 -27.90 39.37 -17.55
C GLY A 22 -27.75 39.89 -16.12
N HIS A 23 -27.54 41.21 -15.98
CA HIS A 23 -27.48 41.90 -14.70
C HIS A 23 -28.82 41.86 -13.96
N SER A 24 -28.84 41.32 -12.73
CA SER A 24 -29.55 41.81 -11.53
C SER A 24 -29.85 40.66 -10.53
N ASP A 25 -29.34 40.81 -9.31
CA ASP A 25 -29.83 40.32 -8.01
C ASP A 25 -30.53 38.96 -7.80
N GLN A 26 -30.33 37.97 -8.67
CA GLN A 26 -30.82 36.62 -8.41
C GLN A 26 -29.76 35.56 -8.68
N ARG A 27 -28.99 35.22 -7.64
CA ARG A 27 -28.13 34.02 -7.62
C ARG A 27 -28.92 32.70 -7.83
N LEU A 28 -30.25 32.74 -7.73
CA LEU A 28 -31.16 31.58 -7.74
C LEU A 28 -31.70 31.20 -9.13
N THR A 29 -31.82 32.14 -10.08
CA THR A 29 -32.52 31.91 -11.36
C THR A 29 -31.68 31.26 -12.47
N PRO A 30 -30.37 31.55 -12.64
CA PRO A 30 -29.57 30.88 -13.67
C PRO A 30 -29.30 29.40 -13.34
N PHE A 31 -29.11 29.08 -12.05
CA PHE A 31 -28.78 27.72 -11.58
C PHE A 31 -29.99 26.78 -11.67
N SER A 32 -31.17 27.23 -11.26
CA SER A 32 -32.42 26.46 -11.35
C SER A 32 -32.86 26.22 -12.80
N GLN A 33 -32.78 27.24 -13.67
CA GLN A 33 -33.10 27.11 -15.11
C GLN A 33 -32.15 26.18 -15.87
N PHE A 34 -30.87 26.11 -15.47
CA PHE A 34 -29.90 25.19 -16.07
C PHE A 34 -30.24 23.71 -15.79
N TYR A 35 -30.73 23.39 -14.59
CA TYR A 35 -31.06 22.02 -14.17
C TYR A 35 -32.48 21.58 -14.52
N GLU A 36 -33.45 22.50 -14.58
CA GLU A 36 -34.84 22.19 -14.93
C GLU A 36 -34.98 21.53 -16.32
N GLY A 37 -34.16 21.94 -17.29
CA GLY A 37 -34.13 21.35 -18.64
C GLY A 37 -33.34 20.03 -18.78
N GLN A 38 -32.59 19.62 -17.76
CA GLN A 38 -31.69 18.45 -17.78
C GLN A 38 -32.03 17.37 -16.74
N ALA A 39 -33.00 17.62 -15.86
CA ALA A 39 -33.33 16.80 -14.70
C ALA A 39 -33.58 15.30 -15.03
N GLU A 40 -34.26 15.00 -16.15
CA GLU A 40 -34.55 13.62 -16.58
C GLU A 40 -33.34 12.88 -17.18
N VAL A 41 -32.34 13.59 -17.68
CA VAL A 41 -31.13 13.02 -18.32
C VAL A 41 -29.91 13.04 -17.37
N TYR A 42 -30.05 13.78 -16.27
CA TYR A 42 -29.00 14.16 -15.31
C TYR A 42 -28.11 13.00 -14.86
N ASP A 43 -28.69 11.86 -14.51
CA ASP A 43 -27.94 10.71 -13.97
C ASP A 43 -27.19 9.92 -15.06
N HIS A 44 -27.77 9.78 -16.26
CA HIS A 44 -27.23 8.90 -17.30
C HIS A 44 -25.99 9.48 -17.99
N THR A 45 -25.96 10.78 -18.27
CA THR A 45 -24.79 11.47 -18.84
C THR A 45 -23.67 11.69 -17.82
N ARG A 46 -24.00 11.92 -16.53
CA ARG A 46 -23.00 12.18 -15.49
C ARG A 46 -22.26 10.93 -15.00
N ASN A 47 -22.81 9.72 -15.10
CA ASN A 47 -22.10 8.50 -14.66
C ASN A 47 -20.75 8.25 -15.38
N LYS A 48 -20.59 8.73 -16.63
CA LYS A 48 -19.31 8.64 -17.36
C LYS A 48 -18.35 9.78 -17.04
N LEU A 49 -18.86 10.95 -16.64
CA LEU A 49 -18.09 12.14 -16.31
C LEU A 49 -17.61 12.14 -14.84
N LEU A 50 -18.48 11.75 -13.92
CA LEU A 50 -18.30 11.81 -12.47
C LEU A 50 -17.80 10.45 -11.95
N ARG A 51 -16.53 10.16 -12.24
CA ARG A 51 -15.83 8.91 -11.86
C ARG A 51 -15.46 8.91 -10.37
N GLY A 52 -15.39 7.74 -9.76
CA GLY A 52 -14.96 7.59 -8.37
C GLY A 52 -16.05 7.74 -7.32
N ARG A 53 -17.31 8.08 -7.68
CA ARG A 53 -18.45 8.08 -6.74
C ARG A 53 -18.70 6.71 -6.13
N GLU A 54 -18.77 5.67 -6.96
CA GLU A 54 -18.93 4.28 -6.53
C GLU A 54 -17.79 3.85 -5.60
N THR A 55 -16.54 4.15 -5.99
CA THR A 55 -15.36 3.86 -5.18
C THR A 55 -15.39 4.60 -3.84
N MET A 56 -15.74 5.89 -3.83
CA MET A 56 -15.87 6.68 -2.60
C MET A 56 -16.91 6.07 -1.65
N LEU A 57 -18.09 5.70 -2.16
CA LEU A 57 -19.16 5.10 -1.35
C LEU A 57 -18.78 3.71 -0.85
N SER A 58 -18.16 2.88 -1.69
CA SER A 58 -17.63 1.57 -1.29
C SER A 58 -16.58 1.70 -0.17
N LEU A 59 -15.62 2.63 -0.32
CA LEU A 59 -14.63 2.94 0.71
C LEU A 59 -15.29 3.44 2.00
N SER A 60 -16.28 4.31 1.88
CA SER A 60 -17.01 4.86 3.04
C SER A 60 -17.72 3.75 3.80
N ALA A 61 -18.49 2.90 3.10
CA ALA A 61 -19.17 1.75 3.69
C ALA A 61 -18.19 0.77 4.36
N ALA A 62 -17.05 0.48 3.71
CA ALA A 62 -16.02 -0.38 4.26
C ALA A 62 -15.47 0.13 5.61
N HIS A 63 -15.21 1.44 5.72
CA HIS A 63 -14.70 2.05 6.95
C HIS A 63 -15.79 2.25 8.01
N LEU A 64 -17.02 2.62 7.62
CA LEU A 64 -18.15 2.76 8.54
C LEU A 64 -18.46 1.46 9.27
N ARG A 65 -18.39 0.31 8.58
CA ARG A 65 -18.55 -1.02 9.19
C ARG A 65 -17.54 -1.31 10.30
N ARG A 66 -16.38 -0.64 10.30
CA ARG A 66 -15.34 -0.78 11.33
C ARG A 66 -15.49 0.26 12.44
N LEU A 67 -15.87 1.48 12.09
CA LEU A 67 -16.05 2.58 13.04
C LEU A 67 -17.31 2.43 13.91
N VAL A 68 -18.38 1.85 13.37
CA VAL A 68 -19.66 1.72 14.06
C VAL A 68 -19.99 0.22 14.22
N PRO A 69 -19.35 -0.48 15.18
CA PRO A 69 -19.74 -1.85 15.50
C PRO A 69 -21.19 -1.86 16.01
N GLY A 70 -21.92 -2.95 15.76
CA GLY A 70 -23.36 -3.07 16.00
C GLY A 70 -23.86 -2.80 17.43
N ASP A 71 -22.96 -2.66 18.40
CA ASP A 71 -23.24 -2.29 19.80
C ASP A 71 -23.04 -0.78 20.10
N SER A 72 -22.79 0.06 19.08
CA SER A 72 -22.64 1.50 19.27
C SER A 72 -23.92 2.12 19.83
N ARG A 73 -23.78 2.87 20.94
CA ARG A 73 -24.88 3.61 21.57
C ARG A 73 -25.23 4.92 20.83
N ASN A 74 -24.38 5.37 19.91
CA ASN A 74 -24.57 6.64 19.21
C ASN A 74 -25.29 6.41 17.87
N PRO A 75 -26.28 7.26 17.52
CA PRO A 75 -26.99 7.14 16.26
C PRO A 75 -26.05 7.40 15.06
N LEU A 76 -26.15 6.55 14.04
CA LEU A 76 -25.42 6.67 12.79
C LEU A 76 -26.18 7.62 11.85
N ILE A 77 -25.88 8.91 11.98
CA ILE A 77 -26.47 9.96 11.14
C ILE A 77 -25.56 10.25 9.93
N TRP A 78 -26.13 10.16 8.72
CA TRP A 78 -25.46 10.51 7.47
C TRP A 78 -26.01 11.80 6.88
N VAL A 79 -25.15 12.76 6.54
CA VAL A 79 -25.48 13.97 5.77
C VAL A 79 -24.80 13.96 4.39
N ASP A 80 -25.57 13.90 3.31
CA ASP A 80 -25.09 14.02 1.92
C ASP A 80 -25.26 15.47 1.42
N ILE A 81 -24.15 16.20 1.31
CA ILE A 81 -24.12 17.63 0.97
C ILE A 81 -23.93 17.80 -0.55
N GLY A 82 -24.88 18.49 -1.18
CA GLY A 82 -24.99 18.60 -2.64
C GLY A 82 -25.46 17.29 -3.27
N GLY A 83 -26.38 16.58 -2.60
CA GLY A 83 -26.85 15.26 -3.01
C GLY A 83 -27.73 15.25 -4.26
N GLY A 84 -28.21 16.42 -4.72
CA GLY A 84 -29.00 16.59 -5.93
C GLY A 84 -30.22 15.67 -5.99
N THR A 85 -30.22 14.75 -6.96
CA THR A 85 -31.31 13.79 -7.21
C THR A 85 -31.36 12.61 -6.22
N GLY A 86 -30.46 12.57 -5.22
CA GLY A 86 -30.39 11.49 -4.23
C GLY A 86 -29.71 10.21 -4.73
N HIS A 87 -28.99 10.28 -5.85
CA HIS A 87 -28.38 9.10 -6.47
C HIS A 87 -27.29 8.45 -5.61
N ASN A 88 -26.52 9.21 -4.82
CA ASN A 88 -25.49 8.66 -3.94
C ASN A 88 -26.11 7.77 -2.84
N ILE A 89 -27.25 8.19 -2.28
CA ILE A 89 -27.98 7.43 -1.26
C ILE A 89 -28.51 6.11 -1.85
N GLU A 90 -29.09 6.16 -3.05
CA GLU A 90 -29.49 4.94 -3.75
C GLU A 90 -28.31 4.01 -4.05
N MET A 91 -27.16 4.57 -4.42
CA MET A 91 -25.96 3.80 -4.72
C MET A 91 -25.34 3.18 -3.46
N MET A 92 -25.37 3.89 -2.32
CA MET A 92 -24.90 3.39 -1.03
C MET A 92 -25.64 2.13 -0.61
N ALA A 93 -26.93 1.99 -0.95
CA ALA A 93 -27.73 0.81 -0.65
C ALA A 93 -27.15 -0.50 -1.22
N LYS A 94 -26.25 -0.43 -2.22
CA LYS A 94 -25.53 -1.60 -2.76
C LYS A 94 -24.41 -2.09 -1.83
N TYR A 95 -23.81 -1.19 -1.05
CA TYR A 95 -22.64 -1.47 -0.21
C TYR A 95 -23.00 -1.63 1.26
N MET A 96 -24.05 -0.94 1.71
CA MET A 96 -24.51 -0.94 3.10
C MET A 96 -26.03 -0.80 3.15
N PRO A 97 -26.75 -1.65 3.91
CA PRO A 97 -28.19 -1.49 4.09
C PRO A 97 -28.51 -0.11 4.67
N LEU A 98 -29.42 0.63 4.04
CA LEU A 98 -29.77 1.99 4.51
C LEU A 98 -30.43 1.99 5.90
N SER A 99 -30.99 0.85 6.33
CA SER A 99 -31.51 0.65 7.69
C SER A 99 -30.43 0.68 8.77
N THR A 100 -29.14 0.62 8.39
CA THR A 100 -28.04 0.77 9.34
C THR A 100 -27.87 2.22 9.79
N PHE A 101 -28.34 3.18 8.99
CA PHE A 101 -28.35 4.58 9.35
C PHE A 101 -29.66 4.89 10.09
N ASP A 102 -29.55 5.41 11.32
CA ASP A 102 -30.71 5.88 12.07
C ASP A 102 -31.43 6.98 11.30
N HIS A 103 -30.68 7.90 10.70
CA HIS A 103 -31.20 8.91 9.80
C HIS A 103 -30.21 9.30 8.70
N ILE A 104 -30.77 9.61 7.52
CA ILE A 104 -30.04 10.12 6.37
C ILE A 104 -30.62 11.48 5.97
N TYR A 105 -29.78 12.49 5.84
CA TYR A 105 -30.14 13.84 5.45
C TYR A 105 -29.52 14.16 4.09
N LEU A 106 -30.36 14.48 3.11
CA LEU A 106 -29.92 15.02 1.82
C LEU A 106 -30.04 16.55 1.87
N VAL A 107 -28.92 17.25 1.73
CA VAL A 107 -28.88 18.72 1.71
C VAL A 107 -28.51 19.21 0.31
N ASP A 108 -29.37 20.03 -0.29
CA ASP A 108 -29.07 20.70 -1.57
C ASP A 108 -29.77 22.07 -1.63
N LEU A 109 -29.25 22.98 -2.45
CA LEU A 109 -29.85 24.30 -2.68
C LEU A 109 -30.91 24.27 -3.80
N CYS A 110 -30.92 23.24 -4.64
CA CYS A 110 -31.74 23.16 -5.85
C CYS A 110 -33.03 22.35 -5.63
N GLU A 111 -34.12 23.03 -5.29
CA GLU A 111 -35.42 22.41 -5.03
C GLU A 111 -35.95 21.50 -6.17
N PRO A 112 -35.80 21.79 -7.48
CA PRO A 112 -36.19 20.86 -8.54
C PRO A 112 -35.50 19.49 -8.48
N LEU A 113 -34.21 19.44 -8.11
CA LEU A 113 -33.49 18.17 -7.94
C LEU A 113 -33.98 17.42 -6.70
N LEU A 114 -34.31 18.16 -5.63
CA LEU A 114 -34.85 17.60 -4.40
C LEU A 114 -36.23 16.97 -4.60
N GLN A 115 -37.07 17.53 -5.48
CA GLN A 115 -38.35 16.90 -5.83
C GLN A 115 -38.16 15.52 -6.49
N ILE A 116 -37.14 15.37 -7.34
CA ILE A 116 -36.76 14.08 -7.93
C ILE A 116 -36.27 13.12 -6.85
N ALA A 117 -35.45 13.60 -5.90
CA ALA A 117 -34.96 12.81 -4.79
C ALA A 117 -36.11 12.30 -3.91
N ARG A 118 -37.05 13.17 -3.51
CA ARG A 118 -38.23 12.80 -2.72
C ARG A 118 -39.07 11.74 -3.43
N LYS A 119 -39.33 11.92 -4.73
CA LYS A 119 -40.05 10.93 -5.54
C LYS A 119 -39.29 9.59 -5.57
N ARG A 120 -37.98 9.61 -5.81
CA ARG A 120 -37.14 8.40 -5.82
C ARG A 120 -37.19 7.65 -4.49
N PHE A 121 -37.10 8.35 -3.37
CA PHE A 121 -37.12 7.73 -2.04
C PHE A 121 -38.51 7.18 -1.70
N ALA A 122 -39.57 7.90 -2.08
CA ALA A 122 -40.95 7.42 -1.93
C ALA A 122 -41.22 6.16 -2.78
N ASP A 123 -40.77 6.13 -4.03
CA ASP A 123 -40.91 4.98 -4.94
C ASP A 123 -40.17 3.74 -4.41
N LYS A 124 -39.09 3.93 -3.65
CA LYS A 124 -38.31 2.85 -3.00
C LYS A 124 -38.78 2.50 -1.60
N GLY A 125 -39.71 3.27 -1.02
CA GLY A 125 -40.25 3.06 0.33
C GLY A 125 -39.27 3.34 1.47
N TRP A 126 -38.27 4.22 1.28
CA TRP A 126 -37.33 4.57 2.34
C TRP A 126 -37.88 5.67 3.25
N SER A 127 -38.02 5.38 4.54
CA SER A 127 -38.64 6.27 5.53
C SER A 127 -37.65 7.00 6.45
N ASN A 128 -36.40 6.55 6.52
CA ASN A 128 -35.36 7.14 7.37
C ASN A 128 -34.58 8.29 6.69
N ILE A 129 -35.06 8.79 5.55
CA ILE A 129 -34.40 9.82 4.74
C ILE A 129 -35.19 11.13 4.78
N THR A 130 -34.51 12.24 5.11
CA THR A 130 -35.08 13.59 5.08
C THR A 130 -34.37 14.45 4.05
N VAL A 131 -35.14 15.15 3.21
CA VAL A 131 -34.62 16.01 2.13
C VAL A 131 -34.77 17.48 2.51
N LEU A 132 -33.64 18.18 2.65
CA LEU A 132 -33.52 19.55 3.14
C LEU A 132 -33.07 20.50 2.03
N CYS A 133 -33.88 21.51 1.74
CA CYS A 133 -33.53 22.60 0.80
C CYS A 133 -32.78 23.70 1.55
N HIS A 134 -31.51 23.49 1.88
CA HIS A 134 -30.68 24.40 2.68
C HIS A 134 -29.37 24.73 1.96
N ASP A 135 -28.77 25.88 2.31
CA ASP A 135 -27.37 26.16 1.99
C ASP A 135 -26.45 25.22 2.79
N ALA A 136 -25.40 24.71 2.15
CA ALA A 136 -24.43 23.81 2.78
C ALA A 136 -23.63 24.47 3.92
N ALA A 137 -23.49 25.80 3.93
CA ALA A 137 -22.75 26.52 4.98
C ALA A 137 -23.55 26.60 6.29
N ASP A 138 -24.88 26.70 6.19
CA ASP A 138 -25.77 26.99 7.31
C ASP A 138 -26.84 25.92 7.51
N PHE A 139 -26.59 24.68 7.05
CA PHE A 139 -27.58 23.61 7.18
C PHE A 139 -27.89 23.32 8.66
N TRP A 140 -29.16 22.96 8.88
CA TRP A 140 -29.74 22.68 10.18
C TRP A 140 -30.48 21.33 10.16
N LEU A 141 -30.20 20.48 11.14
CA LEU A 141 -30.94 19.23 11.35
C LEU A 141 -32.12 19.46 12.32
N PRO A 142 -33.31 18.89 12.08
CA PRO A 142 -34.49 19.11 12.92
C PRO A 142 -34.27 18.85 14.41
N GLU A 143 -33.48 17.81 14.73
CA GLU A 143 -33.13 17.36 16.08
C GLU A 143 -32.43 18.44 16.92
N TRP A 144 -31.73 19.39 16.29
CA TRP A 144 -31.00 20.43 16.98
C TRP A 144 -31.91 21.53 17.58
N SER A 145 -33.20 21.56 17.19
CA SER A 145 -34.17 22.57 17.65
C SER A 145 -34.60 22.42 19.11
N GLU A 146 -34.36 21.26 19.71
CA GLU A 146 -34.77 20.94 21.09
C GLU A 146 -33.67 21.24 22.14
N GLY A 147 -32.69 22.09 21.80
CA GLY A 147 -31.57 22.41 22.69
C GLY A 147 -30.45 21.37 22.70
N VAL A 148 -30.47 20.43 21.75
CA VAL A 148 -29.39 19.45 21.53
C VAL A 148 -28.19 20.15 20.91
N ASN A 149 -27.01 19.98 21.51
CA ASN A 149 -25.80 20.57 20.95
C ASN A 149 -25.46 19.88 19.62
N PRO A 150 -25.39 20.62 18.49
CA PRO A 150 -25.02 20.06 17.19
C PRO A 150 -23.59 19.49 17.15
N LYS A 151 -22.73 19.87 18.10
CA LYS A 151 -21.32 19.45 18.13
C LYS A 151 -21.19 17.93 18.23
N GLY A 152 -20.54 17.31 17.26
CA GLY A 152 -20.30 15.87 17.22
C GLY A 152 -21.55 14.99 17.04
N SER A 153 -22.67 15.57 16.59
CA SER A 153 -23.93 14.85 16.37
C SER A 153 -23.98 14.03 15.08
N VAL A 154 -23.10 14.30 14.11
CA VAL A 154 -23.10 13.64 12.80
C VAL A 154 -21.98 12.61 12.73
N SER A 155 -22.28 11.43 12.20
CA SER A 155 -21.34 10.30 12.10
C SER A 155 -20.71 10.18 10.72
N PHE A 156 -21.45 10.50 9.66
CA PHE A 156 -20.94 10.43 8.28
C PHE A 156 -21.37 11.65 7.46
N VAL A 157 -20.41 12.24 6.74
CA VAL A 157 -20.69 13.30 5.77
C VAL A 157 -20.09 12.93 4.42
N SER A 158 -20.85 13.11 3.34
CA SER A 158 -20.37 12.94 1.97
C SER A 158 -20.51 14.21 1.13
N LEU A 159 -19.49 14.49 0.33
CA LEU A 159 -19.50 15.52 -0.71
C LEU A 159 -19.10 14.89 -2.04
N SER A 160 -20.04 14.87 -2.98
CA SER A 160 -19.87 14.22 -4.28
C SER A 160 -19.98 15.26 -5.38
N TYR A 161 -18.82 15.73 -5.85
CA TYR A 161 -18.69 16.81 -6.84
C TYR A 161 -19.41 18.11 -6.45
N SER A 162 -19.58 18.35 -5.15
CA SER A 162 -20.27 19.53 -4.60
C SER A 162 -19.30 20.58 -4.05
N LEU A 163 -18.14 20.19 -3.51
CA LEU A 163 -17.19 21.12 -2.88
C LEU A 163 -16.61 22.14 -3.89
N SER A 164 -16.35 21.71 -5.12
CA SER A 164 -15.90 22.58 -6.23
C SER A 164 -16.96 23.57 -6.71
N MET A 165 -18.24 23.28 -6.46
CA MET A 165 -19.37 24.15 -6.79
C MET A 165 -19.70 25.15 -5.66
N ILE A 166 -19.25 24.89 -4.43
CA ILE A 166 -19.54 25.76 -3.28
C ILE A 166 -18.50 26.90 -3.21
N PRO A 167 -18.93 28.18 -3.23
CA PRO A 167 -18.02 29.32 -3.08
C PRO A 167 -17.48 29.45 -1.66
N SER A 168 -18.33 29.31 -0.64
CA SER A 168 -18.02 29.43 0.79
C SER A 168 -17.47 28.14 1.41
N PHE A 169 -16.57 27.45 0.70
CA PHE A 169 -16.09 26.12 1.10
C PHE A 169 -15.37 26.10 2.46
N TYR A 170 -14.75 27.22 2.89
CA TYR A 170 -14.17 27.34 4.23
C TYR A 170 -15.24 27.14 5.31
N THR A 171 -16.33 27.91 5.23
CA THR A 171 -17.45 27.84 6.18
C THR A 171 -18.09 26.46 6.20
N VAL A 172 -18.27 25.84 5.03
CA VAL A 172 -18.83 24.48 4.94
C VAL A 172 -17.91 23.46 5.64
N LEU A 173 -16.61 23.49 5.37
CA LEU A 173 -15.67 22.55 5.99
C LEU A 173 -15.53 22.79 7.50
N ASP A 174 -15.57 24.04 7.96
CA ASP A 174 -15.60 24.36 9.40
C ASP A 174 -16.90 23.91 10.07
N ARG A 175 -18.03 24.04 9.39
CA ARG A 175 -19.33 23.55 9.86
C ARG A 175 -19.32 22.04 9.98
N ILE A 176 -18.80 21.34 8.98
CA ILE A 176 -18.65 19.88 8.98
C ILE A 176 -17.78 19.43 10.16
N ASP A 177 -16.61 20.04 10.35
CA ASP A 177 -15.71 19.73 11.48
C ASP A 177 -16.41 19.91 12.84
N TYR A 178 -17.22 20.97 12.98
CA TYR A 178 -17.96 21.23 14.20
C TYR A 178 -19.01 20.15 14.50
N VAL A 179 -19.75 19.67 13.50
CA VAL A 179 -20.85 18.70 13.70
C VAL A 179 -20.39 17.25 13.67
N LEU A 180 -19.22 16.95 13.11
CA LEU A 180 -18.71 15.59 12.93
C LEU A 180 -18.22 15.01 14.26
N SER A 181 -18.63 13.77 14.58
CA SER A 181 -18.26 13.08 15.83
C SER A 181 -16.74 12.86 15.91
N PRO A 182 -16.05 13.34 16.96
CA PRO A 182 -14.63 13.07 17.16
C PRO A 182 -14.28 11.58 17.23
N LYS A 183 -15.22 10.76 17.71
CA LYS A 183 -14.99 9.34 17.99
C LYS A 183 -15.26 8.46 16.78
N ASP A 184 -16.37 8.70 16.09
CA ASP A 184 -16.91 7.79 15.07
C ASP A 184 -17.08 8.50 13.70
N GLY A 185 -16.74 9.79 13.64
CA GLY A 185 -16.94 10.64 12.47
C GLY A 185 -16.08 10.25 11.27
N LEU A 186 -16.71 10.29 10.09
CA LEU A 186 -16.11 10.05 8.79
C LEU A 186 -16.57 11.10 7.78
N LEU A 187 -15.62 11.65 7.00
CA LEU A 187 -15.87 12.58 5.91
C LEU A 187 -15.34 12.00 4.60
N SER A 188 -16.20 11.93 3.58
CA SER A 188 -15.84 11.46 2.25
C SER A 188 -16.04 12.54 1.21
N VAL A 189 -15.03 12.76 0.38
CA VAL A 189 -15.07 13.76 -0.69
C VAL A 189 -14.59 13.13 -2.00
N VAL A 190 -15.39 13.29 -3.05
CA VAL A 190 -14.95 13.04 -4.43
C VAL A 190 -15.16 14.31 -5.22
N ASP A 191 -14.11 14.83 -5.84
CA ASP A 191 -14.23 16.06 -6.61
C ASP A 191 -13.15 16.21 -7.68
N PHE A 192 -13.34 17.18 -8.56
CA PHE A 192 -12.32 17.66 -9.48
C PHE A 192 -11.31 18.53 -8.74
N TYR A 193 -10.08 18.57 -9.25
CA TYR A 193 -9.04 19.39 -8.63
C TYR A 193 -7.97 19.84 -9.63
N THR A 194 -7.24 20.89 -9.28
CA THR A 194 -5.94 21.18 -9.89
C THR A 194 -4.86 21.21 -8.82
N SER A 195 -3.62 20.88 -9.18
CA SER A 195 -2.51 20.82 -8.22
C SER A 195 -1.73 22.13 -8.18
N GLY A 196 -1.07 22.38 -7.05
CA GLY A 196 0.04 23.34 -6.97
C GLY A 196 1.22 22.94 -7.87
N LYS A 197 2.25 23.79 -7.93
CA LYS A 197 3.50 23.51 -8.67
C LYS A 197 4.36 22.45 -7.98
N HIS A 198 4.38 22.46 -6.65
CA HIS A 198 5.13 21.53 -5.82
C HIS A 198 4.22 20.96 -4.74
N LEU A 199 4.44 19.70 -4.37
CA LEU A 199 3.78 19.07 -3.23
C LEU A 199 4.53 19.39 -1.94
N SER A 200 3.78 19.79 -0.91
CA SER A 200 4.28 19.93 0.46
C SER A 200 4.68 18.57 1.06
N LEU A 201 5.51 18.58 2.10
CA LEU A 201 5.88 17.35 2.82
C LEU A 201 4.65 16.65 3.43
N HIS A 202 3.70 17.41 3.95
CA HIS A 202 2.45 16.87 4.48
C HIS A 202 1.64 16.16 3.39
N GLU A 203 1.51 16.76 2.20
CA GLU A 203 0.83 16.10 1.07
C GLU A 203 1.52 14.80 0.64
N LYS A 204 2.85 14.72 0.75
CA LYS A 204 3.57 13.46 0.53
C LYS A 204 3.26 12.43 1.62
N ALA A 205 3.18 12.84 2.89
CA ALA A 205 2.89 11.97 4.03
C ALA A 205 1.51 11.30 4.01
N ILE A 206 0.52 11.90 3.33
CA ILE A 206 -0.87 11.40 3.26
C ILE A 206 -1.18 10.62 1.97
N GLY A 207 -0.18 10.38 1.12
CA GLY A 207 -0.34 9.74 -0.19
C GLY A 207 -0.68 10.74 -1.31
N GLY A 208 0.26 11.66 -1.59
CA GLY A 208 0.15 12.64 -2.68
C GLY A 208 0.51 12.09 -4.07
N THR A 209 0.74 10.79 -4.20
CA THR A 209 1.22 10.17 -5.45
C THR A 209 0.20 10.39 -6.58
N GLY A 210 0.67 10.89 -7.72
CA GLY A 210 -0.20 11.26 -8.86
C GLY A 210 -1.06 12.51 -8.66
N LYS A 211 -0.88 13.27 -7.56
CA LYS A 211 -1.60 14.54 -7.35
C LYS A 211 -1.20 15.59 -8.38
N GLU A 212 0.07 15.63 -8.81
CA GLU A 212 0.57 16.64 -9.75
C GLU A 212 -0.12 16.62 -11.12
N CYS A 213 -0.43 17.81 -11.61
CA CYS A 213 -1.00 18.07 -12.93
C CYS A 213 0.03 18.81 -13.79
N GLY A 214 0.18 18.40 -15.05
CA GLY A 214 1.04 19.09 -16.01
C GLY A 214 0.62 20.55 -16.22
N TRP A 215 1.57 21.42 -16.59
CA TRP A 215 1.35 22.87 -16.68
C TRP A 215 0.12 23.25 -17.54
N LEU A 216 0.01 22.70 -18.75
CA LEU A 216 -1.13 22.93 -19.64
C LEU A 216 -2.46 22.47 -19.03
N SER A 217 -2.47 21.30 -18.40
CA SER A 217 -3.67 20.71 -17.79
C SER A 217 -4.20 21.59 -16.65
N ARG A 218 -3.32 22.16 -15.82
CA ARG A 218 -3.72 23.04 -14.71
C ARG A 218 -4.48 24.28 -15.20
N TRP A 219 -3.92 24.98 -16.17
CA TRP A 219 -4.52 26.20 -16.71
C TRP A 219 -5.79 25.90 -17.51
N PHE A 220 -5.73 24.89 -18.39
CA PHE A 220 -6.87 24.53 -19.22
C PHE A 220 -8.10 24.19 -18.38
N TRP A 221 -7.96 23.31 -17.38
CA TRP A 221 -9.11 22.92 -16.56
C TRP A 221 -9.59 24.03 -15.64
N GLN A 222 -8.70 24.84 -15.07
CA GLN A 222 -9.14 26.00 -14.27
C GLN A 222 -10.01 26.95 -15.11
N ILE A 223 -9.55 27.32 -16.31
CA ILE A 223 -10.30 28.24 -17.19
C ILE A 223 -11.60 27.58 -17.68
N TRP A 224 -11.53 26.30 -18.06
CA TRP A 224 -12.69 25.59 -18.58
C TRP A 224 -13.84 25.52 -17.56
N PHE A 225 -13.55 25.09 -16.34
CA PHE A 225 -14.57 24.94 -15.31
C PHE A 225 -15.06 26.28 -14.74
N ASP A 226 -14.26 27.34 -14.87
CA ASP A 226 -14.68 28.71 -14.51
C ASP A 226 -15.87 29.20 -15.36
N PHE A 227 -15.95 28.77 -16.64
CA PHE A 227 -17.12 29.06 -17.49
C PHE A 227 -18.43 28.47 -16.96
N ASP A 228 -18.36 27.36 -16.20
CA ASP A 228 -19.51 26.69 -15.57
C ASP A 228 -19.68 27.09 -14.09
N HIS A 229 -18.98 28.13 -13.62
CA HIS A 229 -18.92 28.57 -12.22
C HIS A 229 -18.40 27.49 -11.24
N VAL A 230 -17.66 26.51 -11.74
CA VAL A 230 -17.01 25.47 -10.91
C VAL A 230 -15.55 25.87 -10.69
N SER A 231 -15.17 26.10 -9.43
CA SER A 231 -13.84 26.59 -9.12
C SER A 231 -12.91 25.45 -8.72
N LEU A 232 -11.93 25.14 -9.57
CA LEU A 232 -10.95 24.08 -9.35
C LEU A 232 -9.70 24.52 -8.57
N SER A 233 -9.79 25.61 -7.82
CA SER A 233 -8.66 26.14 -7.03
C SER A 233 -8.04 25.04 -6.14
N PRO A 234 -6.70 24.89 -6.12
CA PRO A 234 -6.02 23.93 -5.24
C PRO A 234 -6.37 24.13 -3.75
N ALA A 235 -6.71 25.36 -3.36
CA ALA A 235 -7.03 25.73 -1.98
C ALA A 235 -8.14 24.90 -1.33
N ARG A 236 -9.13 24.43 -2.10
CA ARG A 236 -10.23 23.60 -1.58
C ARG A 236 -9.71 22.31 -0.96
N ARG A 237 -8.86 21.60 -1.72
CA ARG A 237 -8.28 20.34 -1.28
C ARG A 237 -7.22 20.56 -0.21
N THR A 238 -6.40 21.61 -0.33
CA THR A 238 -5.42 21.95 0.71
C THR A 238 -6.09 22.27 2.04
N TYR A 239 -7.20 23.02 2.04
CA TYR A 239 -7.94 23.31 3.26
C TYR A 239 -8.62 22.06 3.84
N LEU A 240 -9.20 21.21 2.99
CA LEU A 240 -9.74 19.90 3.40
C LEU A 240 -8.68 19.04 4.11
N GLU A 241 -7.51 18.89 3.49
CA GLU A 241 -6.38 18.10 4.03
C GLU A 241 -5.74 18.76 5.27
N TYR A 242 -5.89 20.07 5.45
CA TYR A 242 -5.43 20.79 6.64
C TYR A 242 -6.41 20.70 7.81
N LYS A 243 -7.72 20.79 7.52
CA LYS A 243 -8.77 20.83 8.53
C LYS A 243 -9.02 19.45 9.15
N PHE A 244 -8.85 18.39 8.36
CA PHE A 244 -9.16 17.02 8.75
C PHE A 244 -7.95 16.09 8.67
N GLY A 245 -7.96 15.04 9.48
CA GLY A 245 -7.00 13.94 9.36
C GLY A 245 -7.32 13.06 8.17
N THR A 246 -6.38 12.89 7.24
CA THR A 246 -6.58 12.06 6.04
C THR A 246 -6.43 10.57 6.38
N ILE A 247 -7.41 9.73 6.03
CA ILE A 247 -7.28 8.27 6.08
C ILE A 247 -6.82 7.74 4.73
N LYS A 248 -7.53 8.10 3.66
CA LYS A 248 -7.27 7.66 2.29
C LYS A 248 -7.28 8.84 1.35
N SER A 249 -6.37 8.79 0.39
CA SER A 249 -6.33 9.68 -0.75
C SER A 249 -6.16 8.82 -1.99
N TYR A 250 -6.84 9.15 -3.09
CA TYR A 250 -6.62 8.56 -4.40
C TYR A 250 -6.76 9.62 -5.47
N ASN A 251 -5.85 9.62 -6.44
CA ASN A 251 -5.79 10.60 -7.51
C ASN A 251 -6.03 9.91 -8.86
N GLY A 252 -7.20 10.15 -9.45
CA GLY A 252 -7.61 9.56 -10.71
C GLY A 252 -7.55 10.53 -11.89
N ARG A 253 -7.62 9.98 -13.11
CA ARG A 253 -7.72 10.76 -14.36
C ARG A 253 -8.85 10.22 -15.21
N ASN A 254 -9.91 11.00 -15.42
CA ASN A 254 -11.01 10.62 -16.29
C ASN A 254 -10.62 10.83 -17.76
N ARG A 255 -10.77 9.78 -18.58
CA ARG A 255 -10.41 9.72 -20.01
C ARG A 255 -11.59 10.05 -20.95
N PHE A 256 -12.74 10.45 -20.41
CA PHE A 256 -14.00 10.55 -21.16
C PHE A 256 -14.04 11.66 -22.23
N VAL A 257 -13.51 12.86 -21.96
CA VAL A 257 -13.76 14.02 -22.83
C VAL A 257 -12.87 14.03 -24.08
N LEU A 258 -11.59 13.64 -23.97
CA LEU A 258 -10.65 13.45 -25.09
C LEU A 258 -9.51 12.48 -24.65
N PRO A 259 -9.57 11.17 -24.95
CA PRO A 259 -8.67 10.17 -24.33
C PRO A 259 -7.17 10.39 -24.60
N PHE A 260 -6.82 11.13 -25.65
CA PHE A 260 -5.45 11.32 -26.13
C PHE A 260 -4.83 12.69 -25.84
N ILE A 261 -5.61 13.73 -25.46
CA ILE A 261 -5.10 15.11 -25.39
C ILE A 261 -5.19 15.71 -23.97
N ILE A 262 -6.35 15.63 -23.29
CA ILE A 262 -6.50 16.22 -21.94
C ILE A 262 -7.40 15.34 -21.08
N ARG A 263 -6.89 14.90 -19.92
CA ARG A 263 -7.60 14.04 -18.95
C ARG A 263 -8.07 14.88 -17.77
N ILE A 264 -9.33 14.71 -17.35
CA ILE A 264 -9.89 15.48 -16.22
C ILE A 264 -9.36 14.88 -14.91
N PRO A 265 -8.62 15.65 -14.09
CA PRO A 265 -8.18 15.22 -12.77
C PRO A 265 -9.34 15.19 -11.77
N TYR A 266 -9.49 14.06 -11.07
CA TYR A 266 -10.40 13.93 -9.94
C TYR A 266 -9.69 13.22 -8.79
N TYR A 267 -10.18 13.41 -7.58
CA TYR A 267 -9.66 12.74 -6.39
C TYR A 267 -10.78 12.11 -5.59
N ILE A 268 -10.44 11.07 -4.84
CA ILE A 268 -11.26 10.51 -3.77
C ILE A 268 -10.46 10.71 -2.49
N TRP A 269 -11.11 11.26 -1.49
CA TRP A 269 -10.51 11.53 -0.19
C TRP A 269 -11.45 11.06 0.90
N LEU A 270 -10.87 10.44 1.92
CA LEU A 270 -11.54 9.96 3.12
C LEU A 270 -10.77 10.47 4.33
N GLY A 271 -11.45 11.05 5.31
CA GLY A 271 -10.82 11.55 6.51
C GLY A 271 -11.73 11.62 7.72
N ARG A 272 -11.16 12.10 8.82
CA ARG A 272 -11.80 12.17 10.15
C ARG A 272 -11.48 13.49 10.84
N PRO A 273 -12.23 13.87 11.90
CA PRO A 273 -11.87 15.01 12.72
C PRO A 273 -10.44 14.88 13.28
N ARG A 274 -9.71 15.98 13.36
CA ARG A 274 -8.37 16.02 13.97
C ARG A 274 -8.38 15.65 15.46
N THR A 275 -9.52 15.83 16.11
CA THR A 275 -9.70 15.55 17.53
C THR A 275 -9.93 14.06 17.85
N CYS A 276 -9.84 13.17 16.87
CA CYS A 276 -9.96 11.73 17.13
C CYS A 276 -8.74 11.21 17.92
N ASP A 277 -8.93 10.10 18.64
CA ASP A 277 -7.83 9.47 19.39
C ASP A 277 -6.82 8.81 18.46
N VAL A 278 -5.58 9.33 18.47
CA VAL A 278 -4.42 8.84 17.72
C VAL A 278 -3.34 8.25 18.64
N SER A 279 -3.62 8.06 19.93
CA SER A 279 -2.61 7.68 20.93
C SER A 279 -1.95 6.33 20.61
N ARG A 280 -2.74 5.36 20.11
CA ARG A 280 -2.23 4.04 19.72
C ARG A 280 -1.25 4.13 18.54
N THR A 281 -1.59 4.91 17.52
CA THR A 281 -0.78 5.04 16.31
C THR A 281 0.48 5.87 16.60
N CYS A 282 0.39 6.94 17.40
CA CYS A 282 1.56 7.66 17.90
C CYS A 282 2.53 6.74 18.66
N ARG A 283 2.04 5.90 19.57
CA ARG A 283 2.89 4.92 20.29
C ARG A 283 3.55 3.93 19.33
N ALA A 284 2.82 3.42 18.34
CA ALA A 284 3.36 2.51 17.33
C ALA A 284 4.46 3.19 16.50
N PHE A 285 4.29 4.48 16.17
CA PHE A 285 5.29 5.25 15.43
C PHE A 285 6.53 5.53 16.27
N GLU A 286 6.36 6.16 17.42
CA GLU A 286 7.46 6.67 18.25
C GLU A 286 8.19 5.55 18.98
N VAL A 287 7.45 4.72 19.73
CA VAL A 287 8.04 3.74 20.64
C VAL A 287 8.33 2.43 19.92
N GLU A 288 7.36 1.89 19.21
CA GLU A 288 7.52 0.57 18.56
C GLU A 288 8.35 0.67 17.28
N GLY A 289 8.25 1.81 16.57
CA GLY A 289 9.04 2.09 15.38
C GLY A 289 10.48 2.51 15.64
N GLY A 290 10.83 2.84 16.90
CA GLY A 290 12.14 3.40 17.24
C GLY A 290 12.36 4.80 16.65
N ASN A 291 11.30 5.60 16.56
CA ASN A 291 11.37 6.98 16.10
C ASN A 291 11.50 7.95 17.27
N ILE A 292 11.75 9.23 16.97
CA ILE A 292 11.93 10.26 18.00
C ILE A 292 10.58 10.57 18.67
N ILE A 293 10.50 10.38 19.99
CA ILE A 293 9.30 10.72 20.78
C ILE A 293 8.99 12.22 20.66
N GLY A 294 7.73 12.54 20.35
CA GLY A 294 7.26 13.91 20.14
C GLY A 294 7.45 14.42 18.71
N ASN A 295 8.07 13.64 17.82
CA ASN A 295 8.12 13.93 16.39
C ASN A 295 7.36 12.84 15.62
N CYS A 296 6.13 13.13 15.22
CA CYS A 296 5.27 12.20 14.46
C CYS A 296 5.50 12.26 12.93
N SER A 297 6.58 12.91 12.48
CA SER A 297 6.96 12.97 11.06
C SER A 297 8.05 11.94 10.76
N PRO A 298 8.00 11.23 9.61
CA PRO A 298 9.09 10.37 9.18
C PRO A 298 10.41 11.16 9.08
N GLY A 299 11.47 10.67 9.72
CA GLY A 299 12.77 11.33 9.69
C GLY A 299 13.88 10.30 9.54
N MET A 300 14.92 10.63 8.76
CA MET A 300 16.14 9.83 8.73
C MET A 300 17.05 10.26 9.87
N PHE A 301 17.63 9.31 10.61
CA PHE A 301 18.62 9.63 11.66
C PHE A 301 19.93 10.13 11.05
N LYS A 302 20.23 9.74 9.81
CA LYS A 302 21.35 10.28 9.01
C LYS A 302 21.04 10.13 7.51
N PRO A 303 21.12 11.19 6.68
CA PRO A 303 20.89 11.07 5.24
C PRO A 303 22.00 10.23 4.57
N PRO A 304 21.71 9.51 3.47
CA PRO A 304 22.72 8.85 2.64
C PRO A 304 23.77 9.87 2.18
N ARG A 305 25.04 9.47 2.13
CA ARG A 305 26.17 10.34 1.73
C ARG A 305 25.95 11.03 0.38
N GLU A 306 25.20 10.41 -0.54
CA GLU A 306 24.89 10.96 -1.87
C GLU A 306 23.78 12.03 -1.85
N SER A 307 23.01 12.16 -0.77
CA SER A 307 21.84 13.07 -0.69
C SER A 307 22.08 14.33 0.14
N ALA A 308 23.26 14.47 0.77
CA ALA A 308 23.60 15.65 1.54
C ALA A 308 23.59 16.93 0.67
N GLU A 309 23.96 16.82 -0.61
CA GLU A 309 23.96 17.96 -1.55
C GLU A 309 22.54 18.36 -2.04
N ASP A 310 21.57 17.44 -2.02
CA ASP A 310 20.20 17.70 -2.48
C ASP A 310 19.27 18.22 -1.35
N LEU A 311 19.55 17.86 -0.09
CA LEU A 311 18.79 18.34 1.07
C LEU A 311 19.12 19.79 1.47
N GLU A 312 20.34 20.27 1.19
CA GLU A 312 20.73 21.66 1.43
C GLU A 312 20.02 22.68 0.51
N ASN A 313 19.49 22.25 -0.63
CA ASN A 313 18.90 23.14 -1.63
C ASN A 313 17.37 23.35 -1.50
N GLY A 314 16.71 22.78 -0.48
CA GLY A 314 15.25 22.77 -0.37
C GLY A 314 14.63 23.62 0.75
N VAL A 315 15.36 23.89 1.84
CA VAL A 315 14.87 24.65 2.99
C VAL A 315 16.05 25.43 3.58
N PRO A 316 16.05 26.77 3.54
CA PRO A 316 17.02 27.52 4.32
C PRO A 316 16.81 27.17 5.79
N ALA A 317 17.88 26.83 6.51
CA ALA A 317 17.83 26.70 7.96
C ALA A 317 17.30 28.03 8.53
N LEU A 318 16.06 28.02 9.01
CA LEU A 318 15.54 29.11 9.82
C LEU A 318 16.33 29.08 11.12
N GLU A 319 17.26 30.01 11.27
CA GLU A 319 17.85 30.35 12.57
C GLU A 319 16.72 30.86 13.47
N ILE A 320 16.02 29.92 14.12
CA ILE A 320 15.18 30.24 15.26
C ILE A 320 16.16 30.61 16.37
N GLY A 321 16.35 31.91 16.57
CA GLY A 321 17.17 32.44 17.66
C GLY A 321 16.73 31.86 19.00
N GLU A 322 17.66 31.85 19.96
CA GLU A 322 17.40 31.35 21.31
C GLU A 322 16.09 31.94 21.88
N PRO A 323 15.23 31.11 22.50
CA PRO A 323 13.95 31.57 23.02
C PRO A 323 14.19 32.70 24.03
N ALA A 324 13.55 33.85 23.79
CA ALA A 324 13.73 35.06 24.60
C ALA A 324 13.26 34.92 26.07
N LEU A 325 12.67 33.78 26.44
CA LEU A 325 12.17 33.49 27.78
C LEU A 325 12.59 32.07 28.18
N ALA A 326 13.42 31.99 29.23
CA ALA A 326 13.69 30.74 29.92
C ALA A 326 12.41 30.31 30.65
N LEU A 327 11.81 29.20 30.23
CA LEU A 327 10.69 28.60 30.94
C LEU A 327 11.21 27.89 32.21
N ASP A 328 10.93 28.47 33.37
CA ASP A 328 11.19 27.85 34.66
C ASP A 328 10.38 26.55 34.80
N ALA A 329 11.09 25.43 34.76
CA ALA A 329 10.53 24.09 34.88
C ALA A 329 10.10 23.76 36.32
N LYS A 330 9.18 24.52 36.93
CA LYS A 330 8.60 24.22 38.25
C LYS A 330 7.19 24.83 38.39
N GLN A 331 6.20 24.25 37.71
CA GLN A 331 4.80 24.26 38.17
C GLN A 331 3.97 23.24 37.35
N PRO A 332 3.19 22.36 37.99
CA PRO A 332 2.26 21.48 37.28
C PRO A 332 1.06 22.32 36.78
N PRO A 333 0.52 22.05 35.57
CA PRO A 333 -0.53 22.88 35.00
C PRO A 333 -1.84 22.66 35.74
N THR A 334 -2.39 23.73 36.29
CA THR A 334 -3.81 23.84 36.63
C THR A 334 -4.65 23.69 35.36
N ILE A 335 -5.59 22.76 35.36
CA ILE A 335 -6.51 22.49 34.25
C ILE A 335 -7.54 23.64 34.18
N SER A 336 -7.19 24.72 33.47
CA SER A 336 -8.15 25.65 32.87
C SER A 336 -8.45 25.16 31.45
N GLY A 337 -9.72 25.26 31.03
CA GLY A 337 -10.19 24.84 29.71
C GLY A 337 -9.70 25.74 28.57
N ASP A 338 -8.39 25.81 28.38
CA ASP A 338 -7.76 26.57 27.30
C ASP A 338 -7.99 25.84 25.97
N VAL A 339 -8.52 26.58 25.00
CA VAL A 339 -8.65 26.13 23.62
C VAL A 339 -7.24 26.11 23.02
N THR A 340 -6.59 24.95 23.06
CA THR A 340 -5.33 24.73 22.36
C THR A 340 -5.58 24.82 20.85
N ILE A 341 -5.29 25.97 20.24
CA ILE A 341 -5.28 26.10 18.78
C ILE A 341 -3.98 25.45 18.30
N ASP A 342 -4.08 24.21 17.84
CA ASP A 342 -2.97 23.51 17.22
C ASP A 342 -2.72 24.07 15.82
N ILE A 343 -1.72 24.95 15.71
CA ILE A 343 -1.31 25.61 14.45
C ILE A 343 -0.51 24.64 13.55
N THR A 344 -0.23 23.40 13.99
CA THR A 344 0.55 22.44 13.22
C THR A 344 -0.27 21.77 12.11
N LEU A 345 0.44 21.30 11.08
CA LEU A 345 -0.13 20.46 10.03
C LEU A 345 -0.63 19.14 10.64
N PRO A 346 -1.72 18.56 10.11
CA PRO A 346 -2.19 17.27 10.60
C PRO A 346 -1.10 16.19 10.49
N LEU A 347 -1.20 15.19 11.36
CA LEU A 347 -0.37 14.01 11.30
C LEU A 347 -0.57 13.24 9.96
N SER A 348 0.36 12.33 9.66
CA SER A 348 0.29 11.51 8.44
C SER A 348 -0.94 10.59 8.43
N SER A 349 -1.28 10.02 7.26
CA SER A 349 -2.48 9.19 7.16
C SER A 349 -2.46 7.93 8.01
N PHE A 350 -1.26 7.47 8.38
CA PHE A 350 -1.03 6.39 9.33
C PHE A 350 -1.69 6.67 10.69
N HIS A 351 -1.64 7.92 11.16
CA HIS A 351 -2.11 8.26 12.50
C HIS A 351 -3.63 8.22 12.61
N TYR A 352 -4.32 8.55 11.52
CA TYR A 352 -5.78 8.58 11.41
C TYR A 352 -6.39 7.27 10.90
N HIS A 353 -5.57 6.24 10.71
CA HIS A 353 -6.01 4.92 10.23
C HIS A 353 -7.03 4.32 11.21
N VAL A 354 -8.12 3.76 10.68
CA VAL A 354 -9.22 3.17 11.47
C VAL A 354 -8.83 1.85 12.15
N GLU A 355 -8.13 0.97 11.43
CA GLU A 355 -7.74 -0.37 11.87
C GLU A 355 -6.23 -0.46 12.15
N LYS A 356 -5.74 -1.68 12.35
CA LYS A 356 -4.34 -2.03 12.66
C LYS A 356 -3.35 -1.41 11.65
N PRO A 357 -2.49 -0.47 12.06
CA PRO A 357 -1.57 0.17 11.14
C PRO A 357 -0.23 -0.57 11.15
N TRP A 358 -0.06 -1.54 10.25
CA TRP A 358 1.16 -2.36 10.19
C TRP A 358 2.37 -1.61 9.63
N ARG A 359 2.15 -0.60 8.79
CA ARG A 359 3.22 0.07 8.05
C ARG A 359 3.44 1.49 8.52
N LEU A 360 4.65 1.75 9.00
CA LEU A 360 5.05 3.10 9.41
C LEU A 360 5.04 4.06 8.21
N PRO A 361 4.69 5.34 8.43
CA PRO A 361 4.70 6.35 7.38
C PRO A 361 6.14 6.59 6.91
N TYR A 362 6.30 6.83 5.62
CA TYR A 362 7.59 7.11 4.99
C TYR A 362 7.44 8.23 3.96
N TYR A 363 8.54 8.91 3.64
CA TYR A 363 8.57 9.85 2.52
C TYR A 363 9.09 9.15 1.26
N GLU A 364 8.45 9.43 0.12
CA GLU A 364 8.97 8.98 -1.17
C GLU A 364 10.26 9.75 -1.51
N HIS A 365 11.40 9.07 -1.45
CA HIS A 365 12.69 9.56 -1.93
C HIS A 365 12.89 9.22 -3.42
N PRO A 366 13.79 9.92 -4.14
CA PRO A 366 14.08 9.63 -5.55
C PRO A 366 14.42 8.16 -5.82
N VAL A 367 15.18 7.53 -4.92
CA VAL A 367 15.51 6.09 -4.97
C VAL A 367 14.27 5.19 -5.01
N HIS A 368 13.17 5.59 -4.37
CA HIS A 368 11.92 4.83 -4.41
C HIS A 368 11.26 4.86 -5.80
N LYS A 369 11.48 5.92 -6.59
CA LYS A 369 10.92 6.04 -7.95
C LYS A 369 11.62 5.12 -8.96
N GLU A 370 12.81 4.64 -8.63
CA GLU A 370 13.54 3.65 -9.43
C GLU A 370 12.82 2.29 -9.38
N PHE A 371 12.19 1.98 -8.25
CA PHE A 371 11.38 0.78 -8.07
C PHE A 371 9.96 0.99 -8.59
N ARG A 372 9.71 0.62 -9.85
CA ARG A 372 8.36 0.72 -10.45
C ARG A 372 7.42 -0.41 -10.01
N THR A 373 7.95 -1.51 -9.51
CA THR A 373 7.19 -2.70 -9.10
C THR A 373 7.97 -3.51 -8.06
N PHE A 374 7.34 -4.52 -7.45
CA PHE A 374 8.00 -5.44 -6.52
C PHE A 374 9.05 -6.28 -7.26
N MET A 375 10.18 -6.49 -6.60
CA MET A 375 11.29 -7.25 -7.17
C MET A 375 11.02 -8.75 -7.15
N TYR A 376 10.42 -9.21 -6.05
CA TYR A 376 10.08 -10.61 -5.81
C TYR A 376 8.63 -10.73 -5.39
N SER A 377 7.86 -11.60 -6.08
CA SER A 377 6.48 -11.95 -5.72
C SER A 377 6.38 -13.04 -4.65
N PHE A 378 7.49 -13.74 -4.38
CA PHE A 378 7.67 -14.73 -3.33
C PHE A 378 9.14 -14.78 -2.90
N THR A 379 9.43 -15.35 -1.74
CA THR A 379 10.79 -15.41 -1.18
C THR A 379 11.53 -16.69 -1.62
N TRP A 380 12.80 -16.56 -2.02
CA TRP A 380 13.68 -17.67 -2.46
C TRP A 380 14.48 -18.29 -1.29
N GLU A 381 13.82 -18.50 -0.17
CA GLU A 381 14.41 -19.07 1.04
C GLU A 381 13.46 -20.10 1.65
N ASP A 382 13.98 -21.17 2.25
CA ASP A 382 13.16 -22.15 2.96
C ASP A 382 12.96 -21.72 4.43
N PRO A 383 11.80 -21.17 4.82
CA PRO A 383 11.58 -20.75 6.20
C PRO A 383 11.45 -21.92 7.17
N PHE A 384 11.17 -23.14 6.67
CA PHE A 384 11.12 -24.32 7.53
C PHE A 384 12.51 -24.72 8.02
N GLU A 385 13.55 -24.52 7.20
CA GLU A 385 14.92 -24.75 7.63
C GLU A 385 15.33 -23.68 8.65
N ASP A 386 14.91 -22.43 8.45
CA ASP A 386 15.18 -21.34 9.40
C ASP A 386 14.60 -21.61 10.79
N VAL A 387 13.34 -22.06 10.87
CA VAL A 387 12.66 -22.34 12.15
C VAL A 387 13.40 -23.41 12.97
N LYS A 388 14.09 -24.37 12.34
CA LYS A 388 14.89 -25.38 13.06
C LYS A 388 16.03 -24.77 13.87
N TYR A 389 16.59 -23.66 13.40
CA TYR A 389 17.73 -22.99 14.05
C TYR A 389 17.37 -21.68 14.73
N LEU A 390 16.18 -21.11 14.46
CA LEU A 390 15.73 -19.86 15.08
C LEU A 390 15.24 -20.03 16.53
N ASP A 391 14.88 -21.25 16.95
CA ASP A 391 14.44 -21.58 18.32
C ASP A 391 13.56 -20.47 18.91
N LEU A 392 12.44 -20.22 18.23
CA LEU A 392 11.56 -19.07 18.46
C LEU A 392 10.59 -19.31 19.61
N SER A 393 10.33 -18.24 20.35
CA SER A 393 9.38 -18.15 21.45
C SER A 393 8.49 -16.91 21.30
N LYS A 394 7.44 -16.84 22.13
CA LYS A 394 6.54 -15.68 22.17
C LYS A 394 7.20 -14.39 22.66
N ASP A 395 8.31 -14.50 23.39
CA ASP A 395 9.04 -13.33 23.92
C ASP A 395 10.04 -12.75 22.92
N ASP A 396 10.22 -13.41 21.77
CA ASP A 396 11.20 -12.98 20.78
C ASP A 396 10.77 -11.72 20.02
N THR A 397 11.77 -10.88 19.73
CA THR A 397 11.65 -9.71 18.88
C THR A 397 12.58 -9.88 17.70
N MET A 398 11.98 -9.96 16.52
CA MET A 398 12.67 -10.32 15.28
C MET A 398 12.94 -9.09 14.41
N PHE A 399 14.06 -9.11 13.71
CA PHE A 399 14.36 -8.19 12.61
C PHE A 399 14.57 -9.00 11.34
N VAL A 400 13.75 -8.78 10.32
CA VAL A 400 13.65 -9.61 9.12
C VAL A 400 13.55 -8.70 7.90
N ILE A 401 14.25 -9.05 6.82
CA ILE A 401 14.06 -8.37 5.53
C ILE A 401 12.68 -8.74 4.97
N THR A 402 11.88 -7.74 4.57
CA THR A 402 10.47 -7.97 4.19
C THR A 402 10.37 -8.91 3.01
N SER A 403 11.11 -8.67 1.91
CA SER A 403 11.00 -9.46 0.67
C SER A 403 9.52 -9.53 0.25
N ALA A 404 8.99 -10.71 -0.05
CA ALA A 404 7.56 -10.91 -0.31
C ALA A 404 6.70 -11.14 0.97
N GLY A 405 7.31 -11.14 2.16
CA GLY A 405 6.65 -11.36 3.45
C GLY A 405 6.46 -12.83 3.84
N ASP A 406 6.84 -13.78 2.99
CA ASP A 406 6.55 -15.22 3.18
C ASP A 406 7.23 -15.80 4.43
N ASN A 407 8.51 -15.47 4.63
CA ASN A 407 9.28 -15.94 5.78
C ASN A 407 8.73 -15.37 7.09
N ALA A 408 8.45 -14.07 7.12
CA ALA A 408 7.94 -13.38 8.30
C ALA A 408 6.57 -13.96 8.74
N LEU A 409 5.67 -14.24 7.79
CA LEU A 409 4.40 -14.94 8.05
C LEU A 409 4.63 -16.36 8.58
N HIS A 410 5.63 -17.07 8.06
CA HIS A 410 5.97 -18.41 8.53
C HIS A 410 6.47 -18.40 9.98
N TYR A 411 7.34 -17.46 10.34
CA TYR A 411 7.83 -17.30 11.71
C TYR A 411 6.70 -16.94 12.69
N ALA A 412 5.76 -16.10 12.25
CA ALA A 412 4.58 -15.75 13.03
C ALA A 412 3.68 -16.96 13.33
N ILE A 413 3.47 -17.84 12.34
CA ILE A 413 2.73 -19.11 12.53
C ILE A 413 3.49 -20.05 13.48
N ALA A 414 4.81 -20.13 13.34
CA ALA A 414 5.62 -21.09 14.09
C ALA A 414 5.66 -20.80 15.60
N ALA A 415 5.77 -19.53 15.99
CA ALA A 415 6.05 -19.18 17.39
C ALA A 415 5.24 -18.01 17.96
N GLN A 416 4.52 -17.26 17.13
CA GLN A 416 3.78 -16.05 17.55
C GLN A 416 4.68 -15.08 18.36
N PRO A 417 5.82 -14.64 17.79
CA PRO A 417 6.76 -13.77 18.49
C PRO A 417 6.09 -12.44 18.85
N LYS A 418 6.59 -11.79 19.89
CA LYS A 418 6.09 -10.51 20.38
C LYS A 418 6.08 -9.42 19.32
N ARG A 419 7.11 -9.39 18.47
CA ARG A 419 7.33 -8.34 17.48
C ARG A 419 8.18 -8.84 16.31
N ILE A 420 7.81 -8.46 15.10
CA ILE A 420 8.55 -8.72 13.86
C ILE A 420 8.72 -7.40 13.11
N HIS A 421 9.94 -6.87 13.12
CA HIS A 421 10.33 -5.72 12.30
C HIS A 421 10.65 -6.23 10.90
N CYS A 422 9.78 -5.91 9.94
CA CYS A 422 9.96 -6.22 8.53
C CYS A 422 10.53 -4.98 7.84
N VAL A 423 11.74 -5.06 7.28
CA VAL A 423 12.45 -3.91 6.70
C VAL A 423 12.69 -4.09 5.21
N ASP A 424 12.39 -3.08 4.41
CA ASP A 424 12.71 -3.07 2.98
C ASP A 424 12.83 -1.64 2.47
N MET A 425 13.75 -1.41 1.54
CA MET A 425 13.90 -0.11 0.88
C MET A 425 12.89 0.06 -0.27
N ASN A 426 12.44 -1.03 -0.88
CA ASN A 426 11.46 -0.98 -1.96
C ASN A 426 10.03 -0.87 -1.38
N PRO A 427 9.32 0.26 -1.59
CA PRO A 427 7.98 0.44 -1.04
C PRO A 427 6.96 -0.58 -1.59
N CYS A 428 7.18 -1.13 -2.79
CA CYS A 428 6.31 -2.14 -3.39
C CYS A 428 6.31 -3.45 -2.63
N GLN A 429 7.43 -3.83 -2.00
CA GLN A 429 7.49 -5.02 -1.14
C GLN A 429 6.66 -4.82 0.14
N GLY A 430 6.75 -3.62 0.72
CA GLY A 430 5.85 -3.22 1.80
C GLY A 430 4.37 -3.24 1.38
N HIS A 431 4.03 -2.81 0.17
CA HIS A 431 2.64 -2.86 -0.33
C HIS A 431 2.13 -4.30 -0.49
N LEU A 432 2.99 -5.24 -0.88
CA LEU A 432 2.66 -6.66 -1.00
C LEU A 432 2.47 -7.32 0.36
N MET A 433 3.38 -7.09 1.31
CA MET A 433 3.23 -7.63 2.66
C MET A 433 1.97 -7.07 3.34
N GLU A 434 1.70 -5.78 3.20
CA GLU A 434 0.50 -5.15 3.73
C GLU A 434 -0.79 -5.71 3.10
N LEU A 435 -0.78 -6.02 1.79
CA LEU A 435 -1.91 -6.68 1.12
C LEU A 435 -2.15 -8.09 1.68
N LYS A 436 -1.10 -8.88 1.92
CA LYS A 436 -1.22 -10.22 2.53
C LYS A 436 -1.83 -10.13 3.93
N LEU A 437 -1.33 -9.22 4.77
CA LEU A 437 -1.86 -9.00 6.13
C LEU A 437 -3.33 -8.56 6.09
N ALA A 438 -3.69 -7.60 5.24
CA ALA A 438 -5.06 -7.13 5.07
C ALA A 438 -5.99 -8.25 4.60
N ALA A 439 -5.53 -9.08 3.66
CA ALA A 439 -6.32 -10.19 3.13
C ALA A 439 -6.52 -11.30 4.16
N ILE A 440 -5.53 -11.61 5.00
CA ILE A 440 -5.69 -12.57 6.11
C ILE A 440 -6.75 -12.08 7.10
N GLN A 441 -6.72 -10.79 7.44
CA GLN A 441 -7.66 -10.20 8.39
C GLN A 441 -9.09 -10.14 7.83
N ALA A 442 -9.25 -9.73 6.56
CA ALA A 442 -10.55 -9.45 5.96
C ALA A 442 -11.24 -10.69 5.37
N LEU A 443 -10.50 -11.57 4.69
CA LEU A 443 -11.08 -12.54 3.76
C LEU A 443 -11.31 -13.92 4.38
N SER A 444 -12.07 -14.77 3.69
CA SER A 444 -12.12 -16.21 3.99
C SER A 444 -10.85 -16.91 3.48
N HIS A 445 -10.53 -18.10 4.00
CA HIS A 445 -9.38 -18.88 3.50
C HIS A 445 -9.51 -19.15 1.99
N LYS A 446 -10.73 -19.45 1.52
CA LYS A 446 -11.00 -19.71 0.11
C LYS A 446 -10.62 -18.53 -0.77
N ASP A 447 -11.06 -17.32 -0.41
CA ASP A 447 -10.79 -16.11 -1.19
C ASP A 447 -9.32 -15.70 -1.09
N PHE A 448 -8.72 -15.90 0.08
CA PHE A 448 -7.28 -15.71 0.28
C PHE A 448 -6.43 -16.66 -0.58
N PHE A 449 -6.83 -17.94 -0.66
CA PHE A 449 -6.17 -18.93 -1.51
C PHE A 449 -6.41 -18.65 -2.99
N ALA A 450 -7.57 -18.15 -3.41
CA ALA A 450 -7.74 -17.70 -4.79
C ALA A 450 -6.77 -16.54 -5.12
N LEU A 451 -6.63 -15.57 -4.21
CA LEU A 451 -5.78 -14.40 -4.43
C LEU A 451 -4.28 -14.75 -4.50
N PHE A 452 -3.76 -15.53 -3.53
CA PHE A 452 -2.32 -15.81 -3.43
C PHE A 452 -1.94 -17.28 -3.72
N GLY A 453 -2.86 -18.24 -3.58
CA GLY A 453 -2.62 -19.62 -3.99
C GLY A 453 -2.71 -19.77 -5.51
N ASP A 454 -3.90 -19.53 -6.06
CA ASP A 454 -4.16 -19.58 -7.50
C ASP A 454 -3.51 -18.39 -8.23
N GLY A 455 -3.25 -17.30 -7.49
CA GLY A 455 -2.67 -16.07 -8.03
C GLY A 455 -3.64 -15.29 -8.92
N CYS A 456 -4.94 -15.57 -8.86
CA CYS A 456 -5.94 -15.00 -9.75
C CYS A 456 -7.25 -14.77 -9.00
N TYR A 457 -7.77 -13.54 -9.06
CA TYR A 457 -9.01 -13.19 -8.38
C TYR A 457 -9.88 -12.30 -9.29
N PRO A 458 -11.12 -12.72 -9.61
CA PRO A 458 -12.01 -11.92 -10.43
C PRO A 458 -12.42 -10.65 -9.67
N ASN A 459 -12.44 -9.50 -10.34
CA ASN A 459 -12.86 -8.21 -9.78
C ASN A 459 -12.08 -7.77 -8.52
N PHE A 460 -10.75 -7.93 -8.54
CA PHE A 460 -9.88 -7.48 -7.44
C PHE A 460 -10.08 -6.01 -7.04
N SER A 461 -10.42 -5.11 -7.98
CA SER A 461 -10.70 -3.70 -7.68
C SER A 461 -11.91 -3.49 -6.76
N GLU A 462 -12.94 -4.33 -6.86
CA GLU A 462 -14.11 -4.28 -5.98
C GLU A 462 -13.72 -4.76 -4.58
N LEU A 463 -13.07 -5.94 -4.49
CA LEU A 463 -12.54 -6.51 -3.24
C LEU A 463 -11.61 -5.54 -2.50
N LEU A 464 -10.75 -4.85 -3.26
CA LEU A 464 -9.81 -3.87 -2.75
C LEU A 464 -10.53 -2.73 -2.03
N ALA A 465 -11.62 -2.22 -2.60
CA ALA A 465 -12.37 -1.11 -2.03
C ALA A 465 -13.33 -1.54 -0.90
N SER A 466 -13.98 -2.70 -1.03
CA SER A 466 -15.04 -3.15 -0.12
C SER A 466 -14.52 -3.75 1.20
N ASP A 467 -13.45 -4.55 1.11
CA ASP A 467 -13.03 -5.43 2.22
C ASP A 467 -11.60 -5.15 2.68
N LEU A 468 -10.68 -4.86 1.75
CA LEU A 468 -9.25 -4.69 2.06
C LEU A 468 -8.89 -3.25 2.47
N ALA A 469 -9.56 -2.25 1.90
CA ALA A 469 -9.22 -0.84 2.09
C ALA A 469 -9.09 -0.38 3.56
N PRO A 470 -9.96 -0.80 4.50
CA PRO A 470 -9.84 -0.38 5.90
C PRO A 470 -8.52 -0.79 6.57
N TYR A 471 -7.87 -1.86 6.11
CA TYR A 471 -6.62 -2.37 6.70
C TYR A 471 -5.36 -1.89 5.98
N LEU A 472 -5.48 -1.46 4.72
CA LEU A 472 -4.34 -0.97 3.95
C LEU A 472 -3.95 0.45 4.38
N SER A 473 -2.71 0.88 4.18
CA SER A 473 -2.31 2.29 4.19
C SER A 473 -2.89 3.05 2.98
N SER A 474 -2.88 4.39 3.02
CA SER A 474 -3.27 5.22 1.86
C SER A 474 -2.38 4.91 0.65
N ALA A 475 -1.06 4.79 0.88
CA ALA A 475 -0.08 4.51 -0.17
C ALA A 475 -0.29 3.12 -0.82
N ALA A 476 -0.51 2.07 -0.02
CA ALA A 476 -0.79 0.75 -0.57
C ALA A 476 -2.11 0.68 -1.33
N TYR A 477 -3.16 1.34 -0.82
CA TYR A 477 -4.42 1.40 -1.55
C TYR A 477 -4.27 2.06 -2.93
N GLN A 478 -3.52 3.16 -3.02
CA GLN A 478 -3.23 3.81 -4.30
C GLN A 478 -2.45 2.90 -5.24
N PHE A 479 -1.39 2.25 -4.73
CA PHE A 479 -0.59 1.32 -5.52
C PHE A 479 -1.45 0.20 -6.12
N TRP A 480 -2.26 -0.48 -5.30
CA TRP A 480 -3.12 -1.58 -5.77
C TRP A 480 -4.28 -1.11 -6.64
N SER A 481 -4.79 0.11 -6.43
CA SER A 481 -5.81 0.70 -7.31
C SER A 481 -5.29 1.07 -8.70
N LEU A 482 -3.98 1.27 -8.84
CA LEU A 482 -3.32 1.52 -10.13
C LEU A 482 -2.87 0.22 -10.83
N ASN A 483 -2.74 -0.87 -10.08
CA ASN A 483 -2.33 -2.19 -10.55
C ASN A 483 -3.45 -3.21 -10.28
N ASP A 484 -4.69 -2.84 -10.58
CA ASP A 484 -5.86 -3.68 -10.35
C ASP A 484 -5.91 -4.92 -11.25
N ASP A 485 -5.12 -4.91 -12.32
CA ASP A 485 -4.90 -6.01 -13.27
C ASP A 485 -3.91 -7.08 -12.76
N ALA A 486 -3.19 -6.82 -11.65
CA ALA A 486 -2.17 -7.73 -11.13
C ALA A 486 -2.68 -9.15 -10.83
N PHE A 487 -3.99 -9.30 -10.56
CA PHE A 487 -4.65 -10.59 -10.28
C PHE A 487 -5.60 -11.04 -11.40
N MET A 488 -5.61 -10.38 -12.57
CA MET A 488 -6.41 -10.83 -13.73
C MET A 488 -5.81 -12.07 -14.40
N SER A 489 -4.49 -12.20 -14.34
CA SER A 489 -3.76 -13.42 -14.65
C SER A 489 -2.89 -13.77 -13.44
N SER A 490 -2.12 -14.85 -13.50
CA SER A 490 -1.28 -15.24 -12.35
C SER A 490 -0.43 -14.07 -11.84
N PHE A 491 -0.67 -13.70 -10.58
CA PHE A 491 0.05 -12.69 -9.82
C PHE A 491 1.57 -12.87 -9.92
N TYR A 492 2.03 -14.12 -9.89
CA TYR A 492 3.44 -14.48 -9.93
C TYR A 492 4.12 -14.24 -11.27
N LEU A 493 3.35 -14.03 -12.34
CA LEU A 493 3.86 -13.64 -13.66
C LEU A 493 4.02 -12.13 -13.84
N HIS A 494 3.66 -11.33 -12.83
CA HIS A 494 3.86 -9.89 -12.79
C HIS A 494 5.12 -9.52 -11.99
N GLY A 495 5.52 -8.25 -12.04
CA GLY A 495 6.73 -7.76 -11.38
C GLY A 495 8.03 -8.15 -12.11
N TYR A 496 9.18 -7.87 -11.49
CA TYR A 496 10.48 -8.16 -12.09
C TYR A 496 10.74 -9.67 -12.20
N SER A 497 10.44 -10.45 -11.14
CA SER A 497 10.57 -11.92 -11.16
C SER A 497 9.65 -12.59 -12.19
N GLY A 498 8.47 -12.02 -12.44
CA GLY A 498 7.50 -12.54 -13.41
C GLY A 498 8.05 -12.60 -14.84
N TRP A 499 8.90 -11.65 -15.25
CA TRP A 499 9.54 -11.69 -16.57
C TRP A 499 10.44 -12.91 -16.76
N ALA A 500 11.22 -13.27 -15.74
CA ALA A 500 12.07 -14.45 -15.78
C ALA A 500 11.24 -15.74 -15.89
N ILE A 501 10.12 -15.82 -15.16
CA ILE A 501 9.19 -16.97 -15.22
C ILE A 501 8.53 -17.07 -16.60
N ARG A 502 8.08 -15.95 -17.18
CA ARG A 502 7.48 -15.92 -18.53
C ARG A 502 8.48 -16.33 -19.61
N LEU A 503 9.75 -15.92 -19.46
CA LEU A 503 10.81 -16.34 -20.36
C LEU A 503 11.08 -17.85 -20.24
N ALA A 504 11.13 -18.40 -19.02
CA ALA A 504 11.29 -19.84 -18.81
C ALA A 504 10.12 -20.63 -19.42
N ALA A 505 8.87 -20.19 -19.19
CA ALA A 505 7.68 -20.78 -19.81
C ALA A 505 7.74 -20.74 -21.35
N PHE A 506 8.22 -19.63 -21.92
CA PHE A 506 8.45 -19.52 -23.36
C PHE A 506 9.52 -20.50 -23.86
N MET A 507 10.63 -20.67 -23.14
CA MET A 507 11.67 -21.64 -23.49
C MET A 507 11.13 -23.08 -23.45
N PHE A 508 10.32 -23.44 -22.45
CA PHE A 508 9.69 -24.76 -22.38
C PHE A 508 8.75 -25.02 -23.56
N ARG A 509 7.98 -24.00 -23.97
CA ARG A 509 7.11 -24.08 -25.14
C ARG A 509 7.91 -24.27 -26.44
N MET A 510 9.02 -23.55 -26.59
CA MET A 510 9.91 -23.68 -27.76
C MET A 510 10.62 -25.04 -27.82
N ALA A 511 10.99 -25.60 -26.66
CA ALA A 511 11.58 -26.93 -26.56
C ALA A 511 10.56 -28.07 -26.65
N GLY A 512 9.25 -27.78 -26.66
CA GLY A 512 8.19 -28.79 -26.73
C GLY A 512 8.03 -29.61 -25.45
N VAL A 513 8.52 -29.12 -24.30
CA VAL A 513 8.54 -29.86 -23.02
C VAL A 513 7.48 -29.38 -22.02
N THR A 514 6.55 -28.52 -22.43
CA THR A 514 5.52 -27.95 -21.53
C THR A 514 4.67 -29.04 -20.83
N GLU A 515 4.28 -30.10 -21.55
CA GLU A 515 3.53 -31.21 -20.97
C GLU A 515 4.38 -31.99 -19.96
N GLN A 516 5.66 -32.20 -20.25
CA GLN A 516 6.60 -32.86 -19.34
C GLN A 516 6.81 -32.05 -18.06
N VAL A 517 6.82 -30.71 -18.14
CA VAL A 517 6.88 -29.83 -16.95
C VAL A 517 5.64 -30.00 -16.07
N GLN A 518 4.45 -30.12 -16.67
CA GLN A 518 3.22 -30.41 -15.92
C GLN A 518 3.25 -31.81 -15.30
N GLN A 519 3.74 -32.82 -16.03
CA GLN A 519 3.92 -34.18 -15.49
C GLN A 519 4.93 -34.19 -14.34
N LEU A 520 6.03 -33.43 -14.44
CA LEU A 520 7.04 -33.29 -13.40
C LEU A 520 6.44 -32.74 -12.10
N CYS A 521 5.59 -31.71 -12.20
CA CYS A 521 4.93 -31.11 -11.04
C CYS A 521 3.85 -32.01 -10.42
N ASN A 522 3.29 -32.96 -11.19
CA ASN A 522 2.23 -33.88 -10.77
C ASN A 522 2.71 -35.31 -10.48
N ALA A 523 4.03 -35.56 -10.54
CA ALA A 523 4.60 -36.87 -10.26
C ALA A 523 4.17 -37.39 -8.87
N GLU A 524 3.95 -38.71 -8.74
CA GLU A 524 3.52 -39.32 -7.47
C GLU A 524 4.69 -39.73 -6.56
N ASN A 525 5.89 -39.89 -7.13
CA ASN A 525 7.08 -40.29 -6.39
C ASN A 525 8.36 -39.69 -7.00
N LEU A 526 9.44 -39.68 -6.21
CA LEU A 526 10.73 -39.10 -6.59
C LEU A 526 11.39 -39.80 -7.79
N GLN A 527 11.23 -41.12 -7.92
CA GLN A 527 11.81 -41.89 -9.03
C GLN A 527 11.21 -41.46 -10.37
N GLU A 528 9.89 -41.27 -10.41
CA GLU A 528 9.18 -40.78 -11.59
C GLU A 528 9.54 -39.31 -11.88
N GLN A 529 9.64 -38.48 -10.84
CA GLN A 529 10.05 -37.08 -10.97
C GLN A 529 11.46 -36.98 -11.59
N GLU A 530 12.41 -37.77 -11.10
CA GLU A 530 13.78 -37.85 -11.63
C GLU A 530 13.81 -38.36 -13.07
N ARG A 531 13.00 -39.38 -13.39
CA ARG A 531 12.88 -39.91 -14.76
C ARG A 531 12.38 -38.84 -15.74
N ILE A 532 11.35 -38.09 -15.37
CA ILE A 532 10.78 -37.01 -16.20
C ILE A 532 11.79 -35.86 -16.35
N TRP A 533 12.49 -35.46 -15.28
CA TRP A 533 13.53 -34.45 -15.34
C TRP A 533 14.62 -34.78 -16.36
N ASN A 534 15.11 -36.03 -16.32
CA ASN A 534 16.14 -36.53 -17.22
C ASN A 534 15.65 -36.78 -18.66
N SER A 535 14.34 -36.90 -18.88
CA SER A 535 13.75 -37.16 -20.20
C SER A 535 13.82 -35.99 -21.19
N GLY A 536 13.99 -34.75 -20.70
CA GLY A 536 14.04 -33.56 -21.57
C GLY A 536 14.02 -32.22 -20.84
N VAL A 537 13.35 -32.12 -19.69
CA VAL A 537 13.23 -30.86 -18.93
C VAL A 537 14.61 -30.31 -18.52
N ARG A 538 15.50 -31.18 -18.04
CA ARG A 538 16.89 -30.83 -17.70
C ARG A 538 17.65 -30.25 -18.89
N ALA A 539 17.50 -30.85 -20.07
CA ALA A 539 18.18 -30.39 -21.29
C ALA A 539 17.62 -29.06 -21.80
N ALA A 540 16.34 -28.77 -21.54
CA ALA A 540 15.74 -27.48 -21.87
C ALA A 540 16.29 -26.35 -20.99
N LEU A 541 16.45 -26.59 -19.67
CA LEU A 541 16.95 -25.59 -18.72
C LEU A 541 18.48 -25.46 -18.70
N ILE A 542 19.18 -26.59 -18.70
CA ILE A 542 20.64 -26.66 -18.54
C ILE A 542 21.27 -27.01 -19.89
N ASN A 543 21.36 -26.01 -20.78
CA ASN A 543 22.06 -26.16 -22.06
C ASN A 543 23.08 -25.04 -22.31
N ARG A 544 23.94 -25.25 -23.30
CA ARG A 544 25.02 -24.31 -23.64
C ARG A 544 24.50 -22.93 -24.08
N VAL A 545 23.31 -22.85 -24.67
CA VAL A 545 22.69 -21.60 -25.11
C VAL A 545 22.19 -20.81 -23.91
N VAL A 546 21.45 -21.43 -22.99
CA VAL A 546 20.97 -20.83 -21.75
C VAL A 546 22.15 -20.37 -20.88
N VAL A 547 23.19 -21.20 -20.76
CA VAL A 547 24.41 -20.79 -20.06
C VAL A 547 25.14 -19.65 -20.77
N ALA A 548 25.20 -19.61 -22.10
CA ALA A 548 25.78 -18.50 -22.83
C ALA A 548 24.97 -17.19 -22.65
N VAL A 549 23.64 -17.30 -22.65
CA VAL A 549 22.73 -16.18 -22.36
C VAL A 549 22.97 -15.68 -20.93
N LEU A 550 22.93 -16.54 -19.91
CA LEU A 550 23.21 -16.20 -18.51
C LEU A 550 24.63 -15.66 -18.28
N LYS A 551 25.61 -16.11 -19.07
CA LYS A 551 27.00 -15.60 -19.02
C LYS A 551 27.11 -14.18 -19.56
N THR A 552 26.24 -13.77 -20.49
CA THR A 552 26.35 -12.46 -21.11
C THR A 552 25.95 -11.38 -20.10
N PRO A 553 26.77 -10.33 -19.87
CA PRO A 553 26.38 -9.19 -19.03
C PRO A 553 25.04 -8.60 -19.48
N ALA A 554 24.77 -8.66 -20.79
CA ALA A 554 23.50 -8.36 -21.45
C ALA A 554 22.28 -9.16 -20.98
N PHE A 555 22.37 -10.32 -20.33
CA PHE A 555 21.15 -10.97 -19.83
C PHE A 555 20.79 -10.47 -18.43
N CYS A 556 21.80 -10.12 -17.64
CA CYS A 556 21.64 -9.36 -16.39
C CYS A 556 21.31 -7.87 -16.64
N TRP A 557 21.61 -7.35 -17.85
CA TRP A 557 21.47 -5.94 -18.25
C TRP A 557 20.39 -5.67 -19.32
N ASN A 558 20.10 -6.59 -20.25
CA ASN A 558 19.26 -6.41 -21.46
C ASN A 558 18.01 -7.31 -21.53
N ALA A 559 17.43 -7.76 -20.42
CA ALA A 559 16.02 -8.21 -20.44
C ALA A 559 15.05 -7.06 -20.86
N SER A 560 15.55 -5.83 -21.01
CA SER A 560 14.81 -4.65 -21.49
C SER A 560 15.42 -3.99 -22.75
N CYS A 561 15.94 -4.76 -23.70
CA CYS A 561 16.51 -4.21 -24.94
C CYS A 561 15.49 -3.40 -25.80
N LEU A 562 14.19 -3.64 -25.62
CA LEU A 562 13.11 -2.93 -26.32
C LEU A 562 12.80 -1.52 -25.77
N LEU A 563 13.41 -1.12 -24.64
CA LEU A 563 13.16 0.17 -23.96
C LEU A 563 14.38 1.13 -23.99
N ARG A 564 15.45 0.76 -24.70
CA ARG A 564 16.73 1.49 -24.73
C ARG A 564 16.64 2.93 -25.29
N SER A 565 15.53 3.29 -25.93
CA SER A 565 15.31 4.61 -26.54
C SER A 565 14.54 5.60 -25.65
N LEU A 566 14.14 5.23 -24.42
CA LEU A 566 13.22 6.05 -23.60
C LEU A 566 13.73 6.42 -22.20
N ILE A 567 14.94 5.99 -21.77
CA ILE A 567 15.46 6.24 -20.41
C ILE A 567 16.96 6.62 -20.46
N PRO A 568 17.41 7.69 -19.76
CA PRO A 568 18.82 8.08 -19.63
C PRO A 568 19.70 6.99 -18.99
N SER A 569 21.01 7.03 -19.27
CA SER A 569 22.00 6.01 -18.91
C SER A 569 22.30 5.87 -17.41
N ASP A 570 21.92 6.83 -16.59
CA ASP A 570 22.46 6.99 -15.25
C ASP A 570 21.51 6.45 -14.15
N SER A 571 20.41 5.79 -14.56
CA SER A 571 19.29 5.35 -13.68
C SER A 571 18.92 3.87 -13.86
N TRP A 572 19.89 2.96 -14.01
CA TRP A 572 19.63 1.53 -14.28
C TRP A 572 19.88 0.62 -13.06
N PRO A 573 18.87 0.31 -12.22
CA PRO A 573 18.97 -0.80 -11.28
C PRO A 573 18.64 -2.13 -11.98
N GLN A 574 19.70 -2.91 -12.20
CA GLN A 574 19.78 -4.37 -12.03
C GLN A 574 18.46 -5.16 -12.26
N ALA A 575 18.09 -5.37 -13.52
CA ALA A 575 16.81 -5.94 -13.95
C ALA A 575 16.52 -7.41 -13.55
N LEU A 576 17.43 -8.07 -12.82
CA LEU A 576 17.24 -9.42 -12.26
C LEU A 576 17.38 -9.47 -10.73
N GLY A 577 17.66 -8.35 -10.07
CA GLY A 577 17.79 -8.30 -8.61
C GLY A 577 19.00 -9.03 -8.03
N VAL A 578 19.95 -9.47 -8.86
CA VAL A 578 21.20 -10.12 -8.44
C VAL A 578 22.38 -9.17 -8.70
N PRO A 579 23.07 -8.67 -7.65
CA PRO A 579 24.21 -7.77 -7.81
C PRO A 579 25.42 -8.42 -8.46
N MET A 580 26.29 -7.59 -9.04
CA MET A 580 27.54 -8.04 -9.65
C MET A 580 28.49 -8.71 -8.65
N ASN A 581 28.49 -8.26 -7.39
CA ASN A 581 29.32 -8.83 -6.32
C ASN A 581 28.89 -10.26 -5.97
N GLN A 582 27.58 -10.48 -5.78
CA GLN A 582 27.03 -11.82 -5.57
C GLN A 582 27.34 -12.76 -6.75
N ARG A 583 27.24 -12.25 -7.99
CA ARG A 583 27.67 -13.00 -9.18
C ARG A 583 29.16 -13.33 -9.16
N GLN A 584 30.01 -12.38 -8.78
CA GLN A 584 31.46 -12.61 -8.71
C GLN A 584 31.80 -13.67 -7.65
N MET A 585 31.12 -13.65 -6.51
CA MET A 585 31.26 -14.68 -5.48
C MET A 585 30.92 -16.08 -6.02
N LEU A 586 29.82 -16.19 -6.78
CA LEU A 586 29.44 -17.44 -7.44
C LEU A 586 30.48 -17.89 -8.49
N LEU A 587 30.96 -16.97 -9.32
CA LEU A 587 31.96 -17.28 -10.37
C LEU A 587 33.33 -17.65 -9.80
N ASN A 588 33.65 -17.22 -8.58
CA ASN A 588 34.88 -17.61 -7.89
C ASN A 588 34.86 -19.08 -7.42
N GLU A 589 33.67 -19.65 -7.20
CA GLU A 589 33.52 -21.04 -6.72
C GLU A 589 33.33 -22.07 -7.84
N GLY A 590 32.98 -21.64 -9.04
CA GLY A 590 32.77 -22.52 -10.19
C GLY A 590 32.20 -21.79 -11.40
N SER A 591 31.79 -22.54 -12.41
CA SER A 591 31.10 -21.97 -13.57
C SER A 591 29.60 -21.80 -13.30
N VAL A 592 28.94 -20.91 -14.07
CA VAL A 592 27.47 -20.77 -14.05
C VAL A 592 26.76 -22.10 -14.35
N TYR A 593 27.39 -22.97 -15.15
CA TYR A 593 26.84 -24.31 -15.42
C TYR A 593 26.87 -25.16 -14.16
N ASP A 594 28.00 -25.17 -13.44
CA ASP A 594 28.16 -25.93 -12.19
C ASP A 594 27.17 -25.44 -11.14
N TYR A 595 26.98 -24.12 -11.03
CA TYR A 595 25.96 -23.55 -10.14
C TYR A 595 24.55 -24.03 -10.46
N LEU A 596 24.14 -24.03 -11.74
CA LEU A 596 22.81 -24.49 -12.14
C LEU A 596 22.61 -25.98 -11.85
N VAL A 597 23.62 -26.81 -12.13
CA VAL A 597 23.61 -28.25 -11.85
C VAL A 597 23.54 -28.49 -10.34
N ASP A 598 24.42 -27.85 -9.58
CA ASP A 598 24.48 -27.97 -8.12
C ASP A 598 23.23 -27.41 -7.42
N THR A 599 22.48 -26.52 -8.06
CA THR A 599 21.25 -25.93 -7.53
C THR A 599 20.03 -26.81 -7.85
N LEU A 600 19.84 -27.16 -9.13
CA LEU A 600 18.58 -27.76 -9.62
C LEU A 600 18.55 -29.29 -9.53
N ASP A 601 19.63 -29.98 -9.88
CA ASP A 601 19.64 -31.46 -9.90
C ASP A 601 19.33 -32.05 -8.50
N PRO A 602 19.89 -31.54 -7.38
CA PRO A 602 19.58 -32.07 -6.05
C PRO A 602 18.11 -31.87 -5.62
N ILE A 603 17.43 -30.83 -6.09
CA ILE A 603 16.06 -30.54 -5.69
C ILE A 603 15.12 -31.63 -6.19
N VAL A 604 15.29 -32.04 -7.44
CA VAL A 604 14.45 -33.05 -8.08
C VAL A 604 14.64 -34.43 -7.46
N THR A 605 15.84 -34.73 -6.93
CA THR A 605 16.14 -36.02 -6.31
C THR A 605 15.81 -36.05 -4.82
N THR A 606 15.91 -34.92 -4.12
CA THR A 606 15.74 -34.83 -2.66
C THR A 606 14.30 -34.49 -2.26
N TYR A 607 13.64 -33.60 -3.00
CA TYR A 607 12.34 -33.04 -2.63
C TYR A 607 11.27 -33.28 -3.68
N HIS A 608 10.05 -33.56 -3.20
CA HIS A 608 8.89 -33.78 -4.06
C HIS A 608 8.21 -32.45 -4.38
N LEU A 609 8.12 -32.07 -5.66
CA LEU A 609 7.51 -30.81 -6.09
C LEU A 609 6.05 -30.74 -5.69
N LYS A 610 5.29 -31.83 -5.88
CA LYS A 610 3.85 -31.93 -5.60
C LYS A 610 3.49 -31.75 -4.11
N ASN A 611 4.41 -32.06 -3.18
CA ASN A 611 4.12 -32.14 -1.74
C ASN A 611 5.06 -31.31 -0.84
N GLY A 612 5.95 -30.47 -1.38
CA GLY A 612 6.88 -29.76 -0.51
C GLY A 612 7.74 -28.68 -1.15
N ALA A 613 8.34 -28.93 -2.32
CA ALA A 613 9.20 -27.95 -3.00
C ALA A 613 8.38 -26.91 -3.79
N TYR A 614 7.53 -26.17 -3.06
CA TYR A 614 6.56 -25.24 -3.62
C TYR A 614 7.18 -24.06 -4.38
N HIS A 615 8.41 -23.65 -4.05
CA HIS A 615 9.10 -22.54 -4.71
C HIS A 615 9.29 -22.82 -6.21
N PHE A 616 9.80 -24.00 -6.55
CA PHE A 616 9.98 -24.40 -7.93
C PHE A 616 8.66 -24.74 -8.61
N LEU A 617 7.75 -25.43 -7.90
CA LEU A 617 6.40 -25.71 -8.41
C LEU A 617 5.69 -24.42 -8.84
N LEU A 618 5.76 -23.37 -8.02
CA LEU A 618 5.22 -22.06 -8.35
C LEU A 618 5.81 -21.50 -9.64
N THR A 619 7.13 -21.55 -9.81
CA THR A 619 7.76 -21.02 -11.03
C THR A 619 7.42 -21.82 -12.29
N LEU A 620 7.10 -23.11 -12.14
CA LEU A 620 6.76 -23.98 -13.26
C LEU A 620 5.29 -23.89 -13.66
N LEU A 621 4.38 -23.75 -12.68
CA LEU A 621 2.93 -23.71 -12.89
C LEU A 621 2.34 -22.28 -12.90
N GLY A 622 3.06 -21.31 -12.34
CA GLY A 622 2.58 -19.95 -12.09
C GLY A 622 1.59 -19.83 -10.92
N HIS A 623 1.35 -20.89 -10.16
CA HIS A 623 0.43 -20.89 -9.01
C HIS A 623 0.83 -21.99 -8.02
N TYR A 624 0.37 -21.88 -6.78
CA TYR A 624 0.55 -22.91 -5.77
C TYR A 624 -0.55 -23.97 -5.85
N THR A 625 -0.29 -25.15 -5.30
CA THR A 625 -1.33 -26.16 -5.07
C THR A 625 -1.64 -26.26 -3.58
N PRO A 626 -2.84 -26.72 -3.19
CA PRO A 626 -3.17 -26.92 -1.78
C PRO A 626 -2.20 -27.87 -1.04
N GLN A 627 -1.58 -28.80 -1.77
CA GLN A 627 -0.60 -29.76 -1.25
C GLN A 627 0.83 -29.20 -1.18
N SER A 628 1.19 -28.24 -2.04
CA SER A 628 2.52 -27.63 -2.12
C SER A 628 2.39 -26.11 -2.09
N CYS A 629 2.30 -25.58 -0.88
CA CYS A 629 2.20 -24.14 -0.64
C CYS A 629 2.92 -23.73 0.65
N PRO A 630 3.31 -22.45 0.79
CA PRO A 630 3.77 -21.88 2.05
C PRO A 630 2.76 -22.09 3.19
N ALA A 631 3.26 -22.15 4.43
CA ALA A 631 2.43 -22.40 5.60
C ALA A 631 1.25 -21.41 5.75
N TYR A 632 1.42 -20.15 5.38
CA TYR A 632 0.36 -19.14 5.47
C TYR A 632 -0.80 -19.34 4.49
N LEU A 633 -0.60 -20.10 3.40
CA LEU A 633 -1.66 -20.49 2.47
C LEU A 633 -2.40 -21.76 2.91
N THR A 634 -1.83 -22.54 3.82
CA THR A 634 -2.54 -23.72 4.36
C THR A 634 -3.70 -23.28 5.24
N GLN A 635 -4.77 -24.08 5.29
CA GLN A 635 -5.93 -23.81 6.16
C GLN A 635 -5.50 -23.55 7.61
N LYS A 636 -4.65 -24.42 8.15
CA LYS A 636 -4.16 -24.34 9.53
C LYS A 636 -3.36 -23.07 9.79
N GLY A 637 -2.45 -22.71 8.88
CA GLY A 637 -1.63 -21.49 9.03
C GLY A 637 -2.47 -20.23 8.92
N PHE A 638 -3.41 -20.18 7.98
CA PHE A 638 -4.36 -19.08 7.83
C PHE A 638 -5.23 -18.88 9.08
N GLU A 639 -5.82 -19.97 9.60
CA GLU A 639 -6.61 -19.93 10.84
C GLU A 639 -5.78 -19.48 12.05
N THR A 640 -4.52 -19.90 12.13
CA THR A 640 -3.61 -19.48 13.21
C THR A 640 -3.34 -17.98 13.16
N LEU A 641 -3.12 -17.42 11.96
CA LEU A 641 -2.89 -15.99 11.78
C LEU A 641 -4.15 -15.15 12.02
N LYS A 642 -5.33 -15.68 11.65
CA LYS A 642 -6.62 -15.00 11.80
C LYS A 642 -7.22 -15.12 13.20
N ALA A 643 -6.78 -16.09 14.01
CA ALA A 643 -7.28 -16.32 15.36
C ALA A 643 -7.23 -15.05 16.24
N ASN A 644 -8.13 -14.98 17.23
CA ASN A 644 -8.22 -13.86 18.18
C ASN A 644 -8.29 -12.48 17.51
N VAL A 645 -9.06 -12.35 16.43
CA VAL A 645 -9.20 -11.08 15.67
C VAL A 645 -7.84 -10.61 15.10
N GLY A 646 -7.00 -11.57 14.72
CA GLY A 646 -5.68 -11.34 14.14
C GLY A 646 -4.67 -10.77 15.12
N GLU A 647 -4.70 -11.17 16.40
CA GLU A 647 -3.73 -10.78 17.43
C GLU A 647 -2.28 -11.04 16.98
N VAL A 648 -2.05 -12.16 16.31
CA VAL A 648 -0.73 -12.51 15.73
C VAL A 648 -0.28 -11.47 14.70
N LEU A 649 -1.22 -10.85 13.98
CA LEU A 649 -0.90 -9.81 13.00
C LEU A 649 -0.47 -8.50 13.65
N ASP A 650 -0.79 -8.24 14.92
CA ASP A 650 -0.35 -7.04 15.64
C ASP A 650 1.17 -7.06 15.92
N ALA A 651 1.81 -8.23 15.83
CA ALA A 651 3.25 -8.36 15.97
C ALA A 651 4.04 -7.73 14.82
N PHE A 652 3.43 -7.54 13.63
CA PHE A 652 4.15 -7.02 12.46
C PHE A 652 4.30 -5.50 12.50
N LEU A 653 5.50 -5.03 12.18
CA LEU A 653 5.79 -3.62 11.95
C LEU A 653 6.67 -3.48 10.70
N LEU A 654 6.13 -2.82 9.67
CA LEU A 654 6.78 -2.64 8.37
C LEU A 654 7.50 -1.28 8.31
N HIS A 655 8.78 -1.34 7.97
CA HIS A 655 9.67 -0.19 7.80
C HIS A 655 10.03 -0.06 6.32
N THR A 656 9.80 1.12 5.74
CA THR A 656 10.21 1.45 4.37
C THR A 656 11.45 2.33 4.42
N ASP A 657 12.60 1.70 4.65
CA ASP A 657 13.89 2.36 4.84
C ASP A 657 15.05 1.34 4.68
N THR A 658 16.27 1.84 4.70
CA THR A 658 17.50 1.06 4.77
C THR A 658 17.63 0.30 6.10
N ILE A 659 18.21 -0.90 6.05
CA ILE A 659 18.47 -1.76 7.23
C ILE A 659 19.19 -0.97 8.32
N ILE A 660 20.26 -0.27 7.95
CA ILE A 660 21.06 0.52 8.89
C ILE A 660 20.29 1.66 9.57
N ASN A 661 19.41 2.38 8.85
CA ASN A 661 18.66 3.49 9.44
C ASN A 661 17.61 2.97 10.44
N VAL A 662 16.93 1.86 10.11
CA VAL A 662 16.00 1.23 11.06
C VAL A 662 16.76 0.74 12.30
N LEU A 663 17.90 0.05 12.12
CA LEU A 663 18.70 -0.41 13.25
C LEU A 663 19.15 0.74 14.16
N ARG A 664 19.51 1.91 13.59
CA ARG A 664 19.87 3.13 14.35
C ARG A 664 18.75 3.65 15.24
N GLY A 665 17.49 3.56 14.78
CA GLY A 665 16.32 3.96 15.57
C GLY A 665 15.99 3.00 16.71
N LEU A 666 16.35 1.73 16.58
CA LEU A 666 16.10 0.73 17.62
C LEU A 666 17.04 0.89 18.82
N SER A 667 16.50 0.66 20.02
CA SER A 667 17.27 0.71 21.26
C SER A 667 18.26 -0.45 21.38
N ASP A 668 19.26 -0.27 22.24
CA ASP A 668 20.22 -1.32 22.57
C ASP A 668 19.49 -2.56 23.13
N TRP A 669 19.97 -3.73 22.71
CA TRP A 669 19.44 -5.04 23.14
C TRP A 669 17.93 -5.26 22.92
N SER A 670 17.33 -4.53 21.98
CA SER A 670 15.91 -4.68 21.62
C SER A 670 15.61 -5.96 20.83
N LEU A 671 16.59 -6.51 20.09
CA LEU A 671 16.41 -7.63 19.18
C LEU A 671 16.92 -8.94 19.77
N THR A 672 16.19 -10.04 19.56
CA THR A 672 16.60 -11.38 20.00
C THR A 672 17.03 -12.28 18.83
N ARG A 673 16.41 -12.09 17.66
CA ARG A 673 16.69 -12.84 16.42
C ARG A 673 16.75 -11.88 15.24
N VAL A 674 17.77 -12.00 14.41
CA VAL A 674 17.92 -11.19 13.20
C VAL A 674 18.09 -12.10 12.00
N VAL A 675 17.34 -11.89 10.93
CA VAL A 675 17.43 -12.64 9.68
C VAL A 675 17.79 -11.65 8.57
N LEU A 676 19.05 -11.69 8.16
CA LEU A 676 19.62 -10.77 7.17
C LEU A 676 19.63 -11.36 5.75
N MET A 677 19.19 -12.61 5.56
CA MET A 677 19.19 -13.28 4.25
C MET A 677 20.58 -13.19 3.59
N ASP A 678 20.64 -13.00 2.28
CA ASP A 678 21.83 -12.86 1.44
C ASP A 678 22.23 -11.42 1.13
N HIS A 679 21.61 -10.43 1.79
CA HIS A 679 21.80 -9.03 1.41
C HIS A 679 23.27 -8.56 1.54
N LEU A 680 24.05 -9.17 2.43
CA LEU A 680 25.47 -8.84 2.58
C LEU A 680 26.33 -9.25 1.38
N ASP A 681 25.85 -10.17 0.52
CA ASP A 681 26.52 -10.52 -0.74
C ASP A 681 26.52 -9.36 -1.76
N TRP A 682 25.70 -8.35 -1.52
CA TRP A 682 25.53 -7.21 -2.41
C TRP A 682 26.68 -6.20 -2.25
N PHE A 683 27.30 -6.17 -1.07
CA PHE A 683 28.37 -5.24 -0.76
C PHE A 683 29.71 -5.68 -1.35
N THR A 684 30.54 -4.68 -1.63
CA THR A 684 31.91 -4.89 -2.09
C THR A 684 32.79 -5.31 -0.89
N PRO A 685 33.67 -6.31 -1.04
CA PRO A 685 34.60 -6.69 0.02
C PRO A 685 35.40 -5.50 0.55
N GLY A 686 35.37 -5.31 1.87
CA GLY A 686 36.04 -4.18 2.54
C GLY A 686 35.26 -2.87 2.53
N SER A 687 33.97 -2.87 2.16
CA SER A 687 33.11 -1.70 2.33
C SER A 687 32.92 -1.36 3.81
N LEU A 688 33.09 -0.09 4.15
CA LEU A 688 32.79 0.47 5.48
C LEU A 688 31.30 0.33 5.84
N ASP A 689 30.42 0.22 4.84
CA ASP A 689 28.98 0.11 5.09
C ASP A 689 28.63 -1.20 5.81
N VAL A 690 29.35 -2.29 5.52
CA VAL A 690 29.17 -3.59 6.20
C VAL A 690 29.69 -3.52 7.64
N ASP A 691 30.81 -2.83 7.87
CA ASP A 691 31.32 -2.62 9.22
C ASP A 691 30.31 -1.81 10.07
N GLU A 692 29.77 -0.71 9.51
CA GLU A 692 28.75 0.10 10.18
C GLU A 692 27.46 -0.69 10.45
N GLU A 693 27.01 -1.52 9.51
CA GLU A 693 25.80 -2.33 9.69
C GLU A 693 26.01 -3.39 10.78
N VAL A 694 27.11 -4.15 10.72
CA VAL A 694 27.43 -5.16 11.74
C VAL A 694 27.59 -4.53 13.13
N ASP A 695 28.11 -3.30 13.21
CA ASP A 695 28.18 -2.54 14.46
C ASP A 695 26.79 -2.24 15.04
N GLN A 696 25.84 -1.83 14.20
CA GLN A 696 24.47 -1.59 14.63
C GLN A 696 23.75 -2.89 15.00
N VAL A 697 23.96 -3.96 14.24
CA VAL A 697 23.42 -5.30 14.58
C VAL A 697 23.97 -5.77 15.92
N TYR A 698 25.28 -5.60 16.19
CA TYR A 698 25.86 -5.98 17.47
C TYR A 698 25.27 -5.17 18.64
N ARG A 699 24.98 -3.88 18.43
CA ARG A 699 24.36 -3.00 19.43
C ARG A 699 22.92 -3.41 19.76
N THR A 700 22.10 -3.65 18.74
CA THR A 700 20.66 -3.92 18.92
C THR A 700 20.37 -5.36 19.34
N VAL A 701 21.20 -6.34 18.99
CA VAL A 701 21.03 -7.73 19.41
C VAL A 701 21.39 -7.89 20.89
N ARG A 702 20.50 -8.47 21.70
CA ARG A 702 20.77 -8.77 23.11
C ARG A 702 21.85 -9.87 23.27
N PRO A 703 22.59 -9.91 24.39
CA PRO A 703 23.40 -11.08 24.75
C PRO A 703 22.53 -12.37 24.72
N GLY A 704 23.06 -13.45 24.15
CA GLY A 704 22.32 -14.69 23.89
C GLY A 704 21.43 -14.66 22.64
N GLY A 705 21.32 -13.51 21.97
CA GLY A 705 20.71 -13.37 20.66
C GLY A 705 21.65 -13.77 19.51
N TYR A 706 21.11 -13.90 18.30
CA TYR A 706 21.91 -14.24 17.13
C TYR A 706 21.30 -13.79 15.82
N VAL A 707 22.15 -13.80 14.79
CA VAL A 707 21.85 -13.43 13.41
C VAL A 707 21.94 -14.67 12.52
N LEU A 708 20.97 -14.85 11.63
CA LEU A 708 20.98 -15.84 10.56
C LEU A 708 21.23 -15.18 9.21
N LEU A 709 22.11 -15.83 8.44
CA LEU A 709 22.67 -15.31 7.20
C LEU A 709 22.74 -16.43 6.15
N ARG A 710 22.31 -16.14 4.93
CA ARG A 710 22.53 -17.02 3.76
C ARG A 710 23.52 -16.36 2.81
N SER A 711 24.19 -17.15 1.98
CA SER A 711 25.23 -16.64 1.08
C SER A 711 25.33 -17.47 -0.19
N ALA A 712 25.54 -16.81 -1.33
CA ALA A 712 25.86 -17.43 -2.61
C ALA A 712 27.25 -18.08 -2.62
N ALA A 713 28.16 -17.68 -1.73
CA ALA A 713 29.44 -18.34 -1.48
C ALA A 713 29.34 -19.35 -0.32
N LYS A 714 30.13 -20.42 -0.35
CA LYS A 714 30.36 -21.36 0.75
C LYS A 714 31.04 -20.71 1.95
N MET A 715 31.95 -19.76 1.71
CA MET A 715 32.71 -19.03 2.73
C MET A 715 32.71 -17.52 2.43
N PRO A 716 31.65 -16.78 2.84
CA PRO A 716 31.57 -15.34 2.59
C PRO A 716 32.58 -14.53 3.41
N TRP A 717 33.12 -13.48 2.80
CA TRP A 717 34.18 -12.63 3.37
C TRP A 717 33.73 -11.84 4.61
N TYR A 718 32.45 -11.45 4.68
CA TYR A 718 31.91 -10.65 5.78
C TYR A 718 31.76 -11.45 7.09
N MET A 719 31.91 -12.78 7.07
CA MET A 719 31.96 -13.57 8.32
C MET A 719 33.10 -13.14 9.25
N ASP A 720 34.21 -12.66 8.68
CA ASP A 720 35.32 -12.14 9.47
C ASP A 720 35.00 -10.79 10.11
N VAL A 721 34.11 -9.98 9.52
CA VAL A 721 33.60 -8.73 10.13
C VAL A 721 32.81 -9.05 11.40
N PHE A 722 31.87 -10.01 11.33
CA PHE A 722 31.13 -10.45 12.51
C PHE A 722 32.06 -11.03 13.59
N LYS A 723 33.06 -11.83 13.23
CA LYS A 723 34.06 -12.34 14.20
C LYS A 723 34.84 -11.22 14.86
N LYS A 724 35.35 -10.25 14.09
CA LYS A 724 36.08 -9.09 14.62
C LYS A 724 35.24 -8.29 15.60
N ARG A 725 33.94 -8.16 15.33
CA ARG A 725 33.04 -7.42 16.23
C ARG A 725 32.73 -8.15 17.53
N GLY A 726 32.86 -9.48 17.56
CA GLY A 726 32.70 -10.31 18.77
C GLY A 726 31.60 -11.36 18.67
N PHE A 727 31.04 -11.63 17.49
CA PHE A 727 30.12 -12.76 17.30
C PHE A 727 30.88 -14.09 17.17
N LYS A 728 30.29 -15.16 17.72
CA LYS A 728 30.71 -16.55 17.47
C LYS A 728 30.01 -17.07 16.22
N ILE A 729 30.79 -17.39 15.19
CA ILE A 729 30.26 -17.85 13.90
C ILE A 729 30.17 -19.37 13.86
N THR A 730 29.05 -19.88 13.37
CA THR A 730 28.83 -21.30 13.10
C THR A 730 28.26 -21.46 11.69
N GLN A 731 28.89 -22.30 10.87
CA GLN A 731 28.32 -22.74 9.60
C GLN A 731 27.27 -23.83 9.90
N LEU A 732 26.02 -23.56 9.60
CA LEU A 732 24.91 -24.49 9.84
C LEU A 732 24.84 -25.53 8.73
N SER A 733 24.92 -25.09 7.48
CA SER A 733 24.97 -25.97 6.32
C SER A 733 25.78 -25.33 5.18
N ALA A 734 26.33 -26.17 4.31
CA ALA A 734 27.04 -25.76 3.12
C ALA A 734 26.88 -26.81 2.03
N ARG A 735 26.79 -26.35 0.77
CA ARG A 735 26.59 -27.24 -0.37
C ARG A 735 27.82 -28.10 -0.65
N GLN A 736 27.60 -29.41 -0.72
CA GLN A 736 28.63 -30.41 -1.03
C GLN A 736 28.33 -31.10 -2.38
N GLY A 737 28.55 -30.37 -3.48
CA GLY A 737 28.32 -30.86 -4.85
C GLY A 737 26.83 -30.94 -5.24
N ASN A 738 26.51 -31.81 -6.20
CA ASN A 738 25.19 -31.90 -6.85
C ASN A 738 24.32 -33.09 -6.40
N LYS A 739 24.62 -33.70 -5.24
CA LYS A 739 23.90 -34.90 -4.79
C LYS A 739 22.81 -34.61 -3.76
N PHE A 740 23.02 -33.63 -2.89
CA PHE A 740 22.10 -33.35 -1.78
C PHE A 740 21.82 -31.85 -1.72
N ALA A 741 20.53 -31.51 -1.63
CA ALA A 741 20.08 -30.15 -1.42
C ALA A 741 20.18 -29.78 0.06
N ILE A 742 20.66 -28.57 0.37
CA ILE A 742 20.77 -28.10 1.76
C ILE A 742 19.42 -27.67 2.35
N ASP A 743 18.46 -27.30 1.48
CA ASP A 743 17.09 -26.92 1.81
C ASP A 743 16.19 -27.08 0.55
N ARG A 744 14.88 -26.78 0.65
CA ARG A 744 13.93 -26.95 -0.47
C ARG A 744 14.10 -25.97 -1.64
N VAL A 745 14.99 -25.00 -1.52
CA VAL A 745 15.29 -24.00 -2.55
C VAL A 745 16.66 -24.25 -3.17
N ASN A 746 17.64 -24.59 -2.33
CA ASN A 746 19.03 -24.89 -2.67
C ASN A 746 19.68 -23.83 -3.56
N MET A 747 19.23 -22.55 -3.47
CA MET A 747 19.78 -21.43 -4.23
C MET A 747 21.11 -20.97 -3.64
N TYR A 748 21.18 -20.87 -2.31
CA TYR A 748 22.37 -20.42 -1.60
C TYR A 748 23.37 -21.56 -1.39
N ALA A 749 24.65 -21.22 -1.33
CA ALA A 749 25.73 -22.20 -1.16
C ALA A 749 26.04 -22.48 0.31
N SER A 750 25.70 -21.57 1.22
CA SER A 750 25.87 -21.77 2.67
C SER A 750 24.86 -21.03 3.53
N PHE A 751 24.70 -21.53 4.75
CA PHE A 751 23.84 -20.99 5.80
C PHE A 751 24.63 -20.84 7.11
N TRP A 752 24.51 -19.70 7.75
CA TRP A 752 25.36 -19.29 8.87
C TRP A 752 24.57 -18.73 10.04
N ARG A 753 25.13 -18.92 11.23
CA ARG A 753 24.67 -18.30 12.48
C ARG A 753 25.79 -17.49 13.12
N ALA A 754 25.51 -16.23 13.43
CA ALA A 754 26.39 -15.36 14.22
C ALA A 754 25.78 -15.15 15.61
N TYR A 755 26.32 -15.85 16.61
CA TYR A 755 25.84 -15.81 18.00
C TYR A 755 26.53 -14.74 18.82
N LYS A 756 25.77 -13.91 19.53
CA LYS A 756 26.32 -12.91 20.48
C LYS A 756 26.47 -13.58 21.85
N PRO A 757 27.72 -13.78 22.33
CA PRO A 757 27.94 -14.42 23.63
C PRO A 757 27.27 -13.67 24.77
N ASP A 758 26.82 -14.42 25.78
CA ASP A 758 26.43 -13.86 27.07
C ASP A 758 27.70 -13.23 27.70
N THR A 759 27.61 -11.95 28.03
CA THR A 759 28.68 -11.20 28.70
C THR A 759 28.83 -11.59 30.15
#